data_AF-A0A924YA43-F1
#
_entry.id   AF-A0A924YA43-F1
#
_cell.length_a   1.000
_cell.length_b   1.000
_cell.length_c   1.000
_cell.angle_alpha   90.00
_cell.angle_beta   90.00
_cell.angle_gamma   90.00
#
_symmetry.space_group_name_H-M   'P 1'
#
loop_
_entity.id
_entity.type
_entity.pdbx_description
1 polymer ?
#
loop_
_entity_poly.entity_id
_entity_poly.type
_entity_poly.pdbx_seq_one_letter_code
_entity_poly.pdbx_strand_id
1 'polypeptide(L)'
;MSESPCNTALQAAQKYLSDGFSIIPLIGGSDSDSGKRPPIRWQPYQQHAPTPDDLNNWHSKRGLSAYGVVCGRVSRLAVLDLDNQQIALDFALRFPHLMQTLVVRSGLRGTPHIYWHVDFHVKTQPVRGGDLKGEGSYVVGAGSSIAGGTWTVISERPIRSITPEELAAVLEFLTVDVGARHALPSLTNLAPIRHANDFAALYHRLAATNGRNNALFAAARAMRDEGYTAAMSVDTLAQLHAQQSGRVKEHQTRRHAEARRTIASAYSRPPKPRPAPEASNQPASRIPNHLREALLHRPDGVALLRFIEGMFVRGARPGSAFTEPEARQRLSDLVGRHSILRALQAVTGESKRIFVALPLPLANPTLANADFNLVDTTTKNAFCQVDSAEQKSHSQKPASRPPRHYHFPSVAALCEMLGVQARGSDPVYVDDLASPTRYRQSLHREFIKRRPGQYSQRLLGGRIGVSARTIRRYNRDIPINVQACYHETRLYWHNLNQQVFEAEARRYGIDLGGRCLQDQYGNRFPARRAVAEQLLSWGREVTYKVQTLNYYWYGDARPLATLGETWWQDGPPPDNGRFNEDWREAWKEQQNNHVEAIVGATHVSPVQHALTPTKPARAKPNDGPLPEAFPHVTPHAKSARYYQCPLEDKALEKVAQSAYEGALGLSAANARRLAMTYGARAVNMALRRLQWLLARDKITNAPGFMLIAVPSCWREQNPDAKRPRFVPQPKRQRQAEKQRYPAEKESAAKPTTSDDFSGWFSDEPTDKRDLSGWLEWAES
;
A
#
# COMPACT_ATOMS: atom_id res chain seq x y z
N MET A 1 -32.48 24.23 -22.60
CA MET A 1 -31.15 24.58 -22.06
C MET A 1 -30.30 23.31 -22.16
N SER A 2 -29.24 23.36 -22.96
CA SER A 2 -28.46 22.19 -23.39
C SER A 2 -27.66 21.56 -22.25
N GLU A 3 -27.83 20.26 -22.04
CA GLU A 3 -26.94 19.43 -21.23
C GLU A 3 -25.52 19.47 -21.81
N SER A 4 -24.52 19.81 -21.01
CA SER A 4 -23.10 19.74 -21.40
C SER A 4 -22.71 18.27 -21.63
N PRO A 5 -22.18 17.89 -22.81
CA PRO A 5 -21.88 16.51 -23.12
C PRO A 5 -20.69 15.99 -22.31
N CYS A 6 -20.82 14.77 -21.78
CA CYS A 6 -19.71 13.98 -21.25
C CYS A 6 -18.65 13.77 -22.34
N ASN A 7 -17.68 14.67 -22.44
CA ASN A 7 -16.62 14.62 -23.46
C ASN A 7 -15.71 13.41 -23.21
N THR A 8 -15.87 12.38 -24.04
CA THR A 8 -14.90 11.29 -24.16
C THR A 8 -13.53 11.83 -24.59
N ALA A 9 -12.44 11.13 -24.23
CA ALA A 9 -11.08 11.54 -24.63
C ALA A 9 -10.95 11.74 -26.16
N LEU A 10 -11.73 11.01 -26.96
CA LEU A 10 -11.83 11.22 -28.41
C LEU A 10 -12.43 12.57 -28.78
N GLN A 11 -13.56 12.96 -28.19
CA GLN A 11 -14.21 14.24 -28.48
C GLN A 11 -13.32 15.43 -28.09
N ALA A 12 -12.65 15.33 -26.95
CA ALA A 12 -11.69 16.33 -26.51
C ALA A 12 -10.47 16.42 -27.44
N ALA A 13 -9.95 15.27 -27.90
CA ALA A 13 -8.87 15.22 -28.88
C ALA A 13 -9.28 15.81 -30.25
N GLN A 14 -10.49 15.51 -30.74
CA GLN A 14 -11.04 16.06 -31.98
C GLN A 14 -11.17 17.58 -31.90
N LYS A 15 -11.69 18.09 -30.77
CA LYS A 15 -11.79 19.53 -30.52
C LYS A 15 -10.41 20.21 -30.52
N TYR A 16 -9.45 19.66 -29.80
CA TYR A 16 -8.10 20.25 -29.77
C TYR A 16 -7.38 20.14 -31.11
N LEU A 17 -7.65 19.10 -31.91
CA LEU A 17 -7.16 19.02 -33.28
C LEU A 17 -7.78 20.11 -34.16
N SER A 18 -9.10 20.37 -34.05
CA SER A 18 -9.75 21.48 -34.77
C SER A 18 -9.29 22.86 -34.31
N ASP A 19 -8.89 22.98 -33.05
CA ASP A 19 -8.28 24.19 -32.48
C ASP A 19 -6.82 24.39 -32.94
N GLY A 20 -6.31 23.50 -33.80
CA GLY A 20 -4.98 23.60 -34.42
C GLY A 20 -3.86 22.94 -33.63
N PHE A 21 -4.16 22.14 -32.60
CA PHE A 21 -3.12 21.45 -31.84
C PHE A 21 -2.76 20.10 -32.48
N SER A 22 -1.47 19.80 -32.50
CA SER A 22 -1.01 18.46 -32.87
C SER A 22 -1.24 17.48 -31.73
N ILE A 23 -1.98 16.41 -32.03
CA ILE A 23 -2.42 15.40 -31.06
C ILE A 23 -1.76 14.06 -31.34
N ILE A 24 -1.44 13.30 -30.30
CA ILE A 24 -0.92 11.93 -30.40
C ILE A 24 -1.70 11.00 -29.46
N PRO A 25 -1.90 9.72 -29.81
CA PRO A 25 -2.56 8.79 -28.92
C PRO A 25 -1.63 8.43 -27.77
N LEU A 26 -2.16 8.22 -26.56
CA LEU A 26 -1.39 7.73 -25.41
C LEU A 26 -2.02 6.45 -24.87
N ILE A 27 -1.19 5.63 -24.20
CA ILE A 27 -1.67 4.45 -23.49
C ILE A 27 -2.42 4.90 -22.21
N GLY A 28 -3.68 4.47 -22.05
CA GLY A 28 -4.55 4.78 -20.89
C GLY A 28 -4.75 3.63 -19.89
N GLY A 29 -3.84 2.65 -19.87
CA GLY A 29 -3.95 1.44 -19.02
C GLY A 29 -4.05 1.70 -17.51
N SER A 30 -4.38 0.64 -16.75
CA SER A 30 -4.45 0.63 -15.28
C SER A 30 -3.10 0.77 -14.58
N ASP A 31 -2.02 0.68 -15.35
CA ASP A 31 -0.64 0.81 -14.92
C ASP A 31 -0.10 2.21 -15.25
N SER A 32 0.41 2.91 -14.22
CA SER A 32 0.96 4.26 -14.36
C SER A 32 2.33 4.30 -15.04
N ASP A 33 3.03 3.17 -15.15
CA ASP A 33 4.39 3.09 -15.72
C ASP A 33 4.40 2.97 -17.25
N SER A 34 3.39 2.28 -17.82
CA SER A 34 3.13 2.20 -19.26
C SER A 34 2.18 3.29 -19.78
N GLY A 35 1.40 3.90 -18.87
CA GLY A 35 0.52 5.02 -19.18
C GLY A 35 1.28 6.29 -19.60
N LYS A 36 0.64 7.16 -20.37
CA LYS A 36 1.20 8.43 -20.91
C LYS A 36 2.27 8.30 -21.99
N ARG A 37 2.59 7.10 -22.48
CA ARG A 37 3.52 6.93 -23.61
C ARG A 37 2.74 6.84 -24.93
N PRO A 38 3.24 7.45 -26.02
CA PRO A 38 2.66 7.27 -27.32
C PRO A 38 2.96 5.85 -27.82
N PRO A 39 1.93 5.07 -28.19
CA PRO A 39 2.13 3.72 -28.70
C PRO A 39 2.44 3.71 -30.21
N ILE A 40 2.84 4.87 -30.76
CA ILE A 40 3.18 5.11 -32.15
C ILE A 40 4.50 5.89 -32.22
N ARG A 41 5.15 5.89 -33.38
CA ARG A 41 6.26 6.81 -33.67
C ARG A 41 5.70 8.22 -33.79
N TRP A 42 5.85 9.02 -32.73
CA TRP A 42 5.16 10.29 -32.60
C TRP A 42 5.97 11.50 -33.08
N GLN A 43 7.28 11.34 -33.31
CA GLN A 43 8.20 12.40 -33.72
C GLN A 43 7.73 13.19 -34.97
N PRO A 44 7.13 12.58 -36.01
CA PRO A 44 6.60 13.35 -37.15
C PRO A 44 5.56 14.39 -36.72
N TYR A 45 4.78 14.10 -35.68
CA TYR A 45 3.75 15.00 -35.17
C TYR A 45 4.31 16.21 -34.40
N GLN A 46 5.62 16.31 -34.24
CA GLN A 46 6.31 17.52 -33.79
C GLN A 46 6.47 18.57 -34.90
N GLN A 47 6.27 18.17 -36.17
CA GLN A 47 6.42 19.05 -37.33
C GLN A 47 5.10 19.29 -38.06
N HIS A 48 4.18 18.32 -38.06
CA HIS A 48 2.86 18.46 -38.69
C HIS A 48 1.76 17.83 -37.81
N ALA A 49 0.56 18.40 -37.78
CA ALA A 49 -0.56 17.80 -37.04
C ALA A 49 -1.02 16.46 -37.69
N PRO A 50 -1.62 15.54 -36.91
CA PRO A 50 -2.28 14.37 -37.50
C PRO A 50 -3.53 14.77 -38.28
N THR A 51 -3.96 13.89 -39.19
CA THR A 51 -5.26 14.05 -39.85
C THR A 51 -6.41 13.58 -38.94
N PRO A 52 -7.65 14.04 -39.18
CA PRO A 52 -8.82 13.49 -38.51
C PRO A 52 -8.95 11.95 -38.68
N ASP A 53 -8.53 11.44 -39.84
CA ASP A 53 -8.53 10.00 -40.11
C ASP A 53 -7.50 9.25 -39.26
N ASP A 54 -6.32 9.83 -39.00
CA ASP A 54 -5.34 9.26 -38.06
C ASP A 54 -5.97 9.07 -36.67
N LEU A 55 -6.68 10.10 -36.18
CA LEU A 55 -7.32 10.08 -34.87
C LEU A 55 -8.43 9.01 -34.79
N ASN A 56 -9.25 8.92 -35.82
CA ASN A 56 -10.28 7.89 -35.94
C ASN A 56 -9.68 6.49 -36.02
N ASN A 57 -8.57 6.32 -36.74
CA ASN A 57 -7.81 5.08 -36.83
C ASN A 57 -7.20 4.65 -35.50
N TRP A 58 -6.67 5.60 -34.72
CA TRP A 58 -6.14 5.31 -33.39
C TRP A 58 -7.25 4.89 -32.43
N HIS A 59 -8.41 5.55 -32.50
CA HIS A 59 -9.56 5.20 -31.68
C HIS A 59 -10.12 3.81 -32.02
N SER A 60 -10.37 3.53 -33.31
CA SER A 60 -10.95 2.26 -33.75
C SER A 60 -10.05 1.06 -33.46
N LYS A 61 -8.73 1.20 -33.60
CA LYS A 61 -7.78 0.10 -33.41
C LYS A 61 -7.41 -0.15 -31.94
N ARG A 62 -7.54 0.84 -31.06
CA ARG A 62 -6.94 0.78 -29.70
C ARG A 62 -7.83 1.25 -28.55
N GLY A 63 -8.97 1.89 -28.83
CA GLY A 63 -9.77 2.56 -27.82
C GLY A 63 -9.01 3.74 -27.23
N LEU A 64 -9.19 4.94 -27.81
CA LEU A 64 -8.49 6.15 -27.38
C LEU A 64 -9.02 6.61 -26.01
N SER A 65 -8.36 6.14 -24.95
CA SER A 65 -8.64 6.50 -23.55
C SER A 65 -7.82 7.69 -23.06
N ALA A 66 -6.72 8.00 -23.75
CA ALA A 66 -5.85 9.11 -23.45
C ALA A 66 -5.15 9.63 -24.71
N TYR A 67 -4.78 10.90 -24.69
CA TYR A 67 -4.06 11.56 -25.78
C TYR A 67 -3.09 12.62 -25.24
N GLY A 68 -2.08 12.92 -26.05
CA GLY A 68 -1.05 13.91 -25.79
C GLY A 68 -1.25 15.11 -26.70
N VAL A 69 -1.09 16.32 -26.14
CA VAL A 69 -1.02 17.57 -26.88
C VAL A 69 0.46 17.89 -27.07
N VAL A 70 0.93 17.86 -28.31
CA VAL A 70 2.31 18.17 -28.66
C VAL A 70 2.54 19.68 -28.51
N CYS A 71 3.58 20.05 -27.78
CA CYS A 71 3.94 21.44 -27.47
C CYS A 71 4.99 21.97 -28.48
N GLY A 72 5.22 23.28 -28.44
CA GLY A 72 6.10 23.99 -29.36
C GLY A 72 5.36 24.51 -30.60
N ARG A 73 6.14 24.87 -31.64
CA ARG A 73 5.68 25.54 -32.87
C ARG A 73 4.53 24.84 -33.57
N VAL A 74 4.50 23.50 -33.59
CA VAL A 74 3.43 22.74 -34.27
C VAL A 74 2.04 23.04 -33.72
N SER A 75 1.92 23.37 -32.42
CA SER A 75 0.66 23.77 -31.79
C SER A 75 0.65 25.23 -31.35
N ARG A 76 1.77 25.97 -31.51
CA ARG A 76 2.01 27.30 -30.92
C ARG A 76 1.74 27.34 -29.41
N LEU A 77 2.17 26.32 -28.68
CA LEU A 77 1.90 26.15 -27.25
C LEU A 77 3.18 25.98 -26.42
N ALA A 78 3.23 26.67 -25.28
CA ALA A 78 4.07 26.32 -24.15
C ALA A 78 3.17 25.97 -22.97
N VAL A 79 3.54 24.93 -22.22
CA VAL A 79 2.76 24.47 -21.07
C VAL A 79 3.66 24.40 -19.85
N LEU A 80 3.29 25.09 -18.78
CA LEU A 80 3.94 24.94 -17.49
C LEU A 80 3.28 23.77 -16.74
N ASP A 81 3.98 22.65 -16.66
CA ASP A 81 3.56 21.42 -15.98
C ASP A 81 4.12 21.43 -14.56
N LEU A 82 3.33 21.93 -13.61
CA LEU A 82 3.74 21.98 -12.20
C LEU A 82 3.38 20.67 -11.54
N ASP A 83 4.34 20.11 -10.82
CA ASP A 83 4.24 18.79 -10.20
C ASP A 83 4.24 18.86 -8.66
N ASN A 84 4.60 20.04 -8.13
CA ASN A 84 4.58 20.38 -6.71
C ASN A 84 3.42 21.33 -6.38
N GLN A 85 2.52 20.89 -5.49
CA GLN A 85 1.34 21.67 -5.10
C GLN A 85 1.65 23.02 -4.46
N GLN A 86 2.73 23.12 -3.67
CA GLN A 86 3.09 24.37 -3.02
C GLN A 86 3.61 25.39 -4.03
N ILE A 87 4.47 24.95 -4.95
CA ILE A 87 5.01 25.83 -5.99
C ILE A 87 3.92 26.25 -6.99
N ALA A 88 3.02 25.34 -7.36
CA ALA A 88 1.87 25.64 -8.21
C ALA A 88 1.01 26.79 -7.68
N LEU A 89 0.97 26.90 -6.37
CA LEU A 89 0.12 27.81 -5.65
C LEU A 89 0.83 29.13 -5.37
N ASP A 90 2.10 29.09 -4.97
CA ASP A 90 2.96 30.26 -4.92
C ASP A 90 2.99 30.95 -6.30
N PHE A 91 3.05 30.16 -7.39
CA PHE A 91 2.94 30.65 -8.76
C PHE A 91 1.60 31.33 -9.02
N ALA A 92 0.48 30.70 -8.66
CA ALA A 92 -0.86 31.26 -8.86
C ALA A 92 -1.08 32.58 -8.09
N LEU A 93 -0.48 32.70 -6.91
CA LEU A 93 -0.51 33.93 -6.10
C LEU A 93 0.41 35.02 -6.66
N ARG A 94 1.59 34.65 -7.17
CA ARG A 94 2.57 35.59 -7.73
C ARG A 94 2.17 36.11 -9.10
N PHE A 95 1.60 35.24 -9.94
CA PHE A 95 1.23 35.53 -11.33
C PHE A 95 -0.26 35.23 -11.59
N PRO A 96 -1.19 35.88 -10.88
CA PRO A 96 -2.62 35.58 -11.02
C PRO A 96 -3.16 35.89 -12.42
N HIS A 97 -2.52 36.82 -13.14
CA HIS A 97 -2.82 37.14 -14.54
C HIS A 97 -2.41 36.03 -15.51
N LEU A 98 -1.32 35.30 -15.24
CA LEU A 98 -0.87 34.17 -16.07
C LEU A 98 -1.72 32.90 -15.86
N MET A 99 -2.46 32.82 -14.76
CA MET A 99 -3.45 31.77 -14.51
C MET A 99 -4.78 31.98 -15.26
N GLN A 100 -4.98 33.14 -15.90
CA GLN A 100 -6.20 33.48 -16.64
C GLN A 100 -6.21 32.87 -18.04
N THR A 101 -6.07 31.56 -18.11
CA THR A 101 -5.95 30.82 -19.36
C THR A 101 -6.49 29.41 -19.23
N LEU A 102 -6.29 28.55 -20.23
CA LEU A 102 -6.64 27.13 -20.13
C LEU A 102 -5.76 26.47 -19.06
N VAL A 103 -6.40 25.92 -18.04
CA VAL A 103 -5.70 25.19 -16.96
C VAL A 103 -6.31 23.80 -16.84
N VAL A 104 -5.45 22.78 -16.95
CA VAL A 104 -5.85 21.37 -16.85
C VAL A 104 -5.25 20.78 -15.57
N ARG A 105 -6.08 20.15 -14.75
CA ARG A 105 -5.63 19.39 -13.58
C ARG A 105 -4.99 18.09 -14.00
N SER A 106 -3.82 17.79 -13.46
CA SER A 106 -3.19 16.50 -13.63
C SER A 106 -3.97 15.39 -12.91
N GLY A 107 -4.26 14.29 -13.62
CA GLY A 107 -5.09 13.21 -13.08
C GLY A 107 -4.45 12.42 -11.93
N LEU A 108 -3.13 12.49 -11.77
CA LEU A 108 -2.40 11.72 -10.74
C LEU A 108 -2.05 12.54 -9.50
N ARG A 109 -1.59 13.78 -9.68
CA ARG A 109 -1.06 14.64 -8.60
C ARG A 109 -2.00 15.79 -8.24
N GLY A 110 -3.03 16.06 -9.04
CA GLY A 110 -3.99 17.13 -8.80
C GLY A 110 -3.42 18.53 -9.01
N THR A 111 -2.25 18.65 -9.64
CA THR A 111 -1.53 19.90 -9.90
C THR A 111 -1.87 20.49 -11.27
N PRO A 112 -1.73 21.80 -11.49
CA PRO A 112 -2.14 22.45 -12.74
C PRO A 112 -1.09 22.32 -13.85
N HIS A 113 -1.57 22.03 -15.06
CA HIS A 113 -0.89 22.32 -16.32
C HIS A 113 -1.47 23.63 -16.87
N ILE A 114 -0.63 24.65 -17.04
CA ILE A 114 -1.04 26.00 -17.46
C ILE A 114 -0.61 26.21 -18.90
N TYR A 115 -1.56 26.45 -19.80
CA TYR A 115 -1.30 26.53 -21.24
C TYR A 115 -1.19 27.98 -21.69
N TRP A 116 -0.15 28.31 -22.46
CA TRP A 116 -0.01 29.61 -23.12
C TRP A 116 0.27 29.45 -24.60
N HIS A 117 -0.25 30.40 -25.39
CA HIS A 117 0.17 30.58 -26.76
C HIS A 117 1.54 31.25 -26.80
N VAL A 118 2.41 30.74 -27.68
CA VAL A 118 3.75 31.28 -27.90
C VAL A 118 4.03 31.37 -29.40
N ASP A 119 4.58 32.51 -29.80
CA ASP A 119 4.98 32.81 -31.18
C ASP A 119 6.50 32.82 -31.37
N PHE A 120 7.22 32.35 -30.34
CA PHE A 120 8.67 32.26 -30.31
C PHE A 120 9.10 30.88 -29.84
N HIS A 121 10.39 30.58 -30.04
CA HIS A 121 10.95 29.29 -29.67
C HIS A 121 11.03 29.14 -28.15
N VAL A 122 10.33 28.15 -27.59
CA VAL A 122 10.40 27.79 -26.17
C VAL A 122 11.05 26.42 -26.01
N LYS A 123 12.21 26.38 -25.36
CA LYS A 123 12.91 25.14 -25.06
C LYS A 123 12.19 24.41 -23.92
N THR A 124 12.03 23.09 -24.06
CA THR A 124 11.62 22.25 -22.94
C THR A 124 12.74 22.20 -21.90
N GLN A 125 12.44 22.56 -20.66
CA GLN A 125 13.43 22.58 -19.59
C GLN A 125 12.80 22.32 -18.21
N PRO A 126 13.55 21.67 -17.30
CA PRO A 126 13.11 21.50 -15.92
C PRO A 126 13.08 22.85 -15.21
N VAL A 127 12.13 22.99 -14.29
CA VAL A 127 11.98 24.17 -13.42
C VAL A 127 11.75 23.72 -11.99
N ARG A 128 11.90 24.61 -11.01
CA ARG A 128 11.59 24.27 -9.61
C ARG A 128 10.13 23.85 -9.50
N GLY A 129 9.88 22.60 -9.11
CA GLY A 129 8.53 22.05 -8.92
C GLY A 129 7.76 21.76 -10.20
N GLY A 130 8.45 21.49 -11.31
CA GLY A 130 7.82 21.02 -12.54
C GLY A 130 8.71 21.08 -13.77
N ASP A 131 8.08 21.15 -14.94
CA ASP A 131 8.73 21.33 -16.23
C ASP A 131 8.04 22.43 -17.04
N LEU A 132 8.82 23.24 -17.75
CA LEU A 132 8.29 24.03 -18.86
C LEU A 132 8.35 23.16 -20.13
N LYS A 133 7.18 22.80 -20.66
CA LYS A 133 7.01 21.99 -21.87
C LYS A 133 6.88 22.91 -23.09
N GLY A 134 7.86 22.83 -23.98
CA GLY A 134 7.89 23.56 -25.25
C GLY A 134 8.20 22.60 -26.39
N GLU A 135 9.16 22.96 -27.23
CA GLU A 135 9.56 22.18 -28.40
C GLU A 135 9.95 20.75 -28.03
N GLY A 136 9.55 19.80 -28.90
CA GLY A 136 9.90 18.39 -28.77
C GLY A 136 9.26 17.67 -27.58
N SER A 137 8.21 18.24 -26.98
CA SER A 137 7.53 17.68 -25.82
C SER A 137 6.02 17.57 -26.01
N TYR A 138 5.33 16.88 -25.10
CA TYR A 138 3.88 16.81 -25.06
C TYR A 138 3.38 16.76 -23.62
N VAL A 139 2.13 17.15 -23.43
CA VAL A 139 1.40 17.02 -22.16
C VAL A 139 0.15 16.16 -22.36
N VAL A 140 -0.32 15.50 -21.30
CA VAL A 140 -1.57 14.73 -21.37
C VAL A 140 -2.75 15.70 -21.46
N GLY A 141 -3.61 15.51 -22.46
CA GLY A 141 -4.77 16.36 -22.69
C GLY A 141 -5.94 16.08 -21.74
N ALA A 142 -6.81 17.09 -21.55
CA ALA A 142 -8.02 16.98 -20.75
C ALA A 142 -8.99 15.90 -21.28
N GLY A 143 -9.79 15.29 -20.40
CA GLY A 143 -10.65 14.15 -20.75
C GLY A 143 -9.92 12.81 -20.84
N SER A 144 -8.57 12.81 -20.85
CA SER A 144 -7.78 11.58 -20.78
C SER A 144 -7.94 10.90 -19.42
N SER A 145 -8.04 9.56 -19.43
CA SER A 145 -8.05 8.72 -18.24
C SER A 145 -6.86 7.77 -18.25
N ILE A 146 -5.99 7.84 -17.23
CA ILE A 146 -4.77 7.02 -17.11
C ILE A 146 -4.62 6.57 -15.66
N ALA A 147 -4.48 5.26 -15.42
CA ALA A 147 -4.29 4.67 -14.10
C ALA A 147 -5.35 5.12 -13.05
N GLY A 148 -6.59 5.32 -13.47
CA GLY A 148 -7.70 5.79 -12.62
C GLY A 148 -7.69 7.29 -12.30
N GLY A 149 -6.72 8.04 -12.82
CA GLY A 149 -6.69 9.50 -12.75
C GLY A 149 -7.22 10.12 -14.05
N THR A 150 -8.01 11.19 -13.93
CA THR A 150 -8.59 11.89 -15.08
C THR A 150 -8.06 13.32 -15.16
N TRP A 151 -7.55 13.69 -16.33
CA TRP A 151 -7.14 15.07 -16.60
C TRP A 151 -8.39 15.90 -16.82
N THR A 152 -8.62 16.89 -15.95
CA THR A 152 -9.89 17.64 -15.90
C THR A 152 -9.60 19.10 -16.15
N VAL A 153 -10.40 19.75 -16.99
CA VAL A 153 -10.26 21.19 -17.17
C VAL A 153 -10.73 21.88 -15.90
N ILE A 154 -9.89 22.75 -15.35
CA ILE A 154 -10.21 23.58 -14.18
C ILE A 154 -10.63 24.98 -14.63
N SER A 155 -9.97 25.51 -15.66
CA SER A 155 -10.27 26.80 -16.26
C SER A 155 -10.39 26.62 -17.77
N GLU A 156 -11.60 26.80 -18.31
CA GLU A 156 -11.90 26.75 -19.75
C GLU A 156 -11.75 28.11 -20.44
N ARG A 157 -10.92 29.01 -19.87
CA ARG A 157 -10.65 30.31 -20.50
C ARG A 157 -9.88 30.12 -21.81
N PRO A 158 -10.04 31.02 -22.81
CA PRO A 158 -9.22 31.02 -24.01
C PRO A 158 -7.72 30.95 -23.68
N ILE A 159 -6.97 30.21 -24.48
CA ILE A 159 -5.51 30.15 -24.32
C ILE A 159 -4.95 31.54 -24.60
N ARG A 160 -4.22 32.06 -23.63
CA ARG A 160 -3.67 33.41 -23.65
C ARG A 160 -2.24 33.34 -24.19
N SER A 161 -1.82 34.35 -24.94
CA SER A 161 -0.41 34.53 -25.30
C SER A 161 0.43 34.99 -24.11
N ILE A 162 1.62 34.42 -23.96
CA ILE A 162 2.64 34.87 -23.00
C ILE A 162 3.77 35.58 -23.74
N THR A 163 4.26 36.71 -23.21
CA THR A 163 5.40 37.43 -23.83
C THR A 163 6.75 36.84 -23.38
N PRO A 164 7.86 37.09 -24.11
CA PRO A 164 9.19 36.69 -23.68
C PRO A 164 9.57 37.22 -22.29
N GLU A 165 9.16 38.44 -21.95
CA GLU A 165 9.43 39.09 -20.66
C GLU A 165 8.66 38.41 -19.53
N GLU A 166 7.38 38.09 -19.75
CA GLU A 166 6.57 37.35 -18.78
C GLU A 166 7.12 35.95 -18.56
N LEU A 167 7.53 35.27 -19.64
CA LEU A 167 8.16 33.96 -19.52
C LEU A 167 9.50 34.04 -18.77
N ALA A 168 10.30 35.08 -19.01
CA ALA A 168 11.54 35.30 -18.26
C ALA A 168 11.28 35.49 -16.76
N ALA A 169 10.27 36.28 -16.39
CA ALA A 169 9.87 36.48 -14.99
C ALA A 169 9.37 35.19 -14.32
N VAL A 170 8.64 34.35 -15.07
CA VAL A 170 8.24 33.00 -14.62
C VAL A 170 9.46 32.13 -14.37
N LEU A 171 10.41 32.11 -15.30
CA LEU A 171 11.62 31.32 -15.16
C LEU A 171 12.49 31.80 -14.01
N GLU A 172 12.64 33.10 -13.81
CA GLU A 172 13.36 33.67 -12.66
C GLU A 172 12.74 33.19 -11.34
N PHE A 173 11.41 33.29 -11.20
CA PHE A 173 10.69 32.79 -10.02
C PHE A 173 10.89 31.28 -9.78
N LEU A 174 11.04 30.50 -10.84
CA LEU A 174 11.19 29.04 -10.78
C LEU A 174 12.65 28.56 -10.86
N THR A 175 13.65 29.45 -10.88
CA THR A 175 15.08 29.09 -10.96
C THR A 175 15.92 29.64 -9.81
N VAL A 176 15.49 30.68 -9.10
CA VAL A 176 16.26 31.25 -7.97
C VAL A 176 16.10 30.40 -6.70
N ASP A 177 17.21 29.78 -6.26
CA ASP A 177 17.36 29.13 -4.96
C ASP A 177 17.59 30.16 -3.84
N VAL A 178 16.75 30.16 -2.81
CA VAL A 178 16.96 30.92 -1.56
C VAL A 178 17.99 30.21 -0.62
N GLY A 179 18.74 29.25 -1.15
CA GLY A 179 19.64 28.36 -0.38
C GLY A 179 21.11 28.77 -0.31
N ALA A 180 21.50 29.94 -0.82
CA ALA A 180 22.89 30.37 -0.82
C ALA A 180 23.30 31.07 0.50
N ARG A 181 23.49 30.31 1.59
CA ARG A 181 24.38 30.69 2.72
C ARG A 181 25.10 29.45 3.28
N HIS A 182 26.43 29.50 3.21
CA HIS A 182 27.45 28.60 3.78
C HIS A 182 27.68 27.23 3.11
N ALA A 183 28.49 27.24 2.06
CA ALA A 183 29.31 26.09 1.67
C ALA A 183 30.76 26.28 2.16
N LEU A 184 31.27 25.33 2.93
CA LEU A 184 32.70 25.03 3.18
C LEU A 184 32.80 23.75 4.07
N PRO A 185 33.90 22.99 3.98
CA PRO A 185 34.25 21.99 2.98
C PRO A 185 33.94 20.54 3.43
N SER A 186 33.85 19.63 2.45
CA SER A 186 33.60 18.19 2.63
C SER A 186 34.75 17.49 3.36
N LEU A 187 34.42 16.72 4.41
CA LEU A 187 35.28 15.69 5.00
C LEU A 187 34.62 14.33 4.80
N THR A 188 34.83 13.75 3.62
CA THR A 188 34.54 12.34 3.34
C THR A 188 35.54 11.45 4.08
N ASN A 189 35.05 10.74 5.10
CA ASN A 189 35.33 9.32 5.36
C ASN A 189 34.70 8.95 6.71
N LEU A 190 33.95 7.83 6.78
CA LEU A 190 34.22 6.73 7.70
C LEU A 190 33.14 5.62 7.54
N ALA A 191 33.66 4.41 7.41
CA ALA A 191 32.95 3.14 7.25
C ALA A 191 32.26 2.70 8.57
N PRO A 192 31.55 1.56 8.61
CA PRO A 192 30.79 1.15 9.80
C PRO A 192 31.71 0.83 10.98
N ILE A 193 31.28 1.26 12.16
CA ILE A 193 31.94 1.15 13.47
C ILE A 193 32.56 -0.24 13.68
N ARG A 194 33.89 -0.30 13.75
CA ARG A 194 34.69 -1.51 14.01
C ARG A 194 35.91 -1.26 14.92
N HIS A 195 36.13 -0.05 15.44
CA HIS A 195 37.38 0.28 16.16
C HIS A 195 37.19 1.12 17.45
N ALA A 196 38.19 1.11 18.34
CA ALA A 196 38.19 1.82 19.62
C ALA A 196 37.86 3.33 19.52
N ASN A 197 38.12 3.96 18.37
CA ASN A 197 37.80 5.36 18.07
C ASN A 197 36.28 5.67 18.11
N ASP A 198 35.42 4.66 17.94
CA ASP A 198 33.96 4.85 17.95
C ASP A 198 33.42 5.14 19.36
N PHE A 199 34.10 4.64 20.41
CA PHE A 199 33.76 4.91 21.80
C PHE A 199 34.26 6.28 22.27
N ALA A 200 35.37 6.78 21.70
CA ALA A 200 35.82 8.16 21.89
C ALA A 200 34.79 9.15 21.32
N ALA A 201 34.26 8.88 20.13
CA ALA A 201 33.19 9.67 19.53
C ALA A 201 31.89 9.60 20.36
N LEU A 202 31.54 8.42 20.88
CA LEU A 202 30.41 8.25 21.81
C LEU A 202 30.59 9.09 23.08
N TYR A 203 31.80 9.09 23.67
CA TYR A 203 32.13 9.89 24.84
C TYR A 203 31.96 11.40 24.57
N HIS A 204 32.51 11.92 23.48
CA HIS A 204 32.38 13.34 23.13
C HIS A 204 30.92 13.76 22.93
N ARG A 205 30.11 12.90 22.30
CA ARG A 205 28.68 13.15 22.10
C ARG A 205 27.91 13.22 23.42
N LEU A 206 28.17 12.27 24.33
CA LEU A 206 27.50 12.22 25.63
C LEU A 206 27.97 13.33 26.58
N ALA A 207 29.23 13.75 26.47
CA ALA A 207 29.79 14.81 27.31
C ALA A 207 29.12 16.17 27.05
N ALA A 208 28.70 16.42 25.81
CA ALA A 208 27.99 17.64 25.43
C ALA A 208 26.57 17.74 26.04
N THR A 209 25.89 16.61 26.26
CA THR A 209 24.48 16.61 26.72
C THR A 209 24.31 16.25 28.19
N ASN A 210 25.13 15.33 28.74
CA ASN A 210 24.87 14.72 30.05
C ASN A 210 25.93 15.06 31.10
N GLY A 211 26.90 15.90 30.75
CA GLY A 211 28.04 16.25 31.60
C GLY A 211 29.17 15.21 31.54
N ARG A 212 30.39 15.69 31.80
CA ARG A 212 31.66 14.97 31.57
C ARG A 212 31.72 13.58 32.22
N ASN A 213 31.34 13.48 33.48
CA ASN A 213 31.51 12.26 34.28
C ASN A 213 30.45 11.19 33.93
N ASN A 214 29.22 11.61 33.67
CA ASN A 214 28.14 10.72 33.23
C ASN A 214 28.43 10.14 31.85
N ALA A 215 29.01 10.95 30.96
CA ALA A 215 29.43 10.54 29.63
C ALA A 215 30.53 9.46 29.69
N LEU A 216 31.52 9.65 30.57
CA LEU A 216 32.60 8.67 30.75
C LEU A 216 32.06 7.34 31.25
N PHE A 217 31.19 7.36 32.26
CA PHE A 217 30.60 6.15 32.83
C PHE A 217 29.74 5.38 31.81
N ALA A 218 28.96 6.08 31.00
CA ALA A 218 28.14 5.48 29.96
C ALA A 218 28.97 4.88 28.82
N ALA A 219 30.01 5.58 28.35
CA ALA A 219 30.91 5.07 27.32
C ALA A 219 31.69 3.84 27.80
N ALA A 220 32.21 3.86 29.04
CA ALA A 220 32.91 2.72 29.64
C ALA A 220 31.98 1.49 29.82
N ARG A 221 30.71 1.71 30.17
CA ARG A 221 29.72 0.63 30.23
C ARG A 221 29.44 -0.01 28.88
N ALA A 222 29.36 0.80 27.82
CA ALA A 222 29.17 0.29 26.47
C ALA A 222 30.37 -0.56 26.02
N MET A 223 31.59 -0.09 26.28
CA MET A 223 32.80 -0.89 26.02
C MET A 223 32.79 -2.21 26.78
N ARG A 224 32.36 -2.22 28.05
CA ARG A 224 32.23 -3.44 28.86
C ARG A 224 31.21 -4.42 28.27
N ASP A 225 30.03 -3.93 27.91
CA ASP A 225 28.93 -4.77 27.40
C ASP A 225 29.26 -5.37 26.01
N GLU A 226 30.19 -4.76 25.27
CA GLU A 226 30.77 -5.27 24.02
C GLU A 226 32.04 -6.12 24.22
N GLY A 227 32.45 -6.37 25.47
CA GLY A 227 33.54 -7.30 25.80
C GLY A 227 34.95 -6.71 25.84
N TYR A 228 35.12 -5.38 25.77
CA TYR A 228 36.42 -4.73 25.91
C TYR A 228 36.89 -4.74 27.38
N THR A 229 38.19 -4.89 27.61
CA THR A 229 38.77 -4.90 28.96
C THR A 229 38.82 -3.50 29.59
N ALA A 230 38.83 -3.44 30.93
CA ALA A 230 38.93 -2.17 31.66
C ALA A 230 40.20 -1.38 31.29
N ALA A 231 41.32 -2.07 31.01
CA ALA A 231 42.57 -1.43 30.58
C ALA A 231 42.40 -0.71 29.23
N MET A 232 41.78 -1.38 28.25
CA MET A 232 41.51 -0.79 26.93
C MET A 232 40.57 0.43 27.02
N SER A 233 39.58 0.40 27.92
CA SER A 233 38.73 1.57 28.18
C SER A 233 39.48 2.73 28.82
N VAL A 234 40.44 2.46 29.72
CA VAL A 234 41.29 3.49 30.30
C VAL A 234 42.16 4.14 29.24
N ASP A 235 42.84 3.34 28.40
CA ASP A 235 43.71 3.86 27.35
C ASP A 235 42.95 4.72 26.33
N THR A 236 41.70 4.34 26.04
CA THR A 236 40.86 5.05 25.05
C THR A 236 40.23 6.32 25.62
N LEU A 237 39.69 6.27 26.85
CA LEU A 237 38.78 7.32 27.36
C LEU A 237 39.42 8.23 28.43
N ALA A 238 40.43 7.78 29.17
CA ALA A 238 40.93 8.53 30.33
C ALA A 238 41.68 9.81 29.94
N GLN A 239 42.48 9.77 28.87
CA GLN A 239 43.20 10.94 28.37
C GLN A 239 42.25 11.97 27.74
N LEU A 240 41.25 11.52 26.97
CA LEU A 240 40.20 12.37 26.41
C LEU A 240 39.39 13.09 27.51
N HIS A 241 39.07 12.38 28.58
CA HIS A 241 38.40 12.95 29.75
C HIS A 241 39.24 14.00 30.47
N ALA A 242 40.55 13.76 30.59
CA ALA A 242 41.48 14.68 31.26
C ALA A 242 41.70 15.99 30.47
N GLN A 243 41.63 15.94 29.14
CA GLN A 243 41.83 17.10 28.24
C GLN A 243 40.62 18.05 28.20
N GLN A 244 39.44 17.65 28.67
CA GLN A 244 38.26 18.52 28.66
C GLN A 244 38.29 19.58 29.77
N SER A 245 38.07 20.84 29.39
CA SER A 245 38.03 22.01 30.27
C SER A 245 36.83 21.98 31.22
N GLY A 246 37.06 21.72 32.51
CA GLY A 246 36.07 21.97 33.55
C GLY A 246 35.90 23.47 33.86
N ARG A 247 34.77 23.85 34.47
CA ARG A 247 34.47 25.24 34.89
C ARG A 247 35.46 25.82 35.92
N VAL A 248 36.28 24.98 36.55
CA VAL A 248 37.31 25.34 37.54
C VAL A 248 38.70 24.91 37.02
N LYS A 249 39.73 25.72 37.30
CA LYS A 249 41.15 25.38 37.00
C LYS A 249 41.62 24.23 37.89
N GLU A 250 41.28 22.99 37.51
CA GLU A 250 41.79 21.78 38.15
C GLU A 250 42.97 21.21 37.35
N HIS A 251 43.94 20.62 38.05
CA HIS A 251 45.07 19.94 37.42
C HIS A 251 44.63 18.69 36.63
N GLN A 252 45.14 18.56 35.40
CA GLN A 252 44.87 17.46 34.47
C GLN A 252 45.16 16.07 35.08
N THR A 253 46.17 15.96 35.93
CA THR A 253 46.53 14.72 36.63
C THR A 253 45.42 14.22 37.57
N ARG A 254 44.74 15.14 38.27
CA ARG A 254 43.58 14.78 39.13
C ARG A 254 42.40 14.28 38.30
N ARG A 255 42.15 14.87 37.12
CA ARG A 255 41.08 14.45 36.20
C ARG A 255 41.34 13.08 35.58
N HIS A 256 42.59 12.79 35.26
CA HIS A 256 42.97 11.46 34.77
C HIS A 256 42.75 10.37 35.85
N ALA A 257 43.09 10.68 37.11
CA ALA A 257 42.84 9.77 38.24
C ALA A 257 41.33 9.57 38.51
N GLU A 258 40.52 10.63 38.36
CA GLU A 258 39.06 10.57 38.43
C GLU A 258 38.45 9.71 37.30
N ALA A 259 38.98 9.85 36.08
CA ALA A 259 38.53 9.06 34.94
C ALA A 259 38.75 7.56 35.17
N ARG A 260 39.93 7.18 35.66
CA ARG A 260 40.26 5.79 36.02
C ARG A 260 39.30 5.22 37.06
N ARG A 261 38.94 6.01 38.08
CA ARG A 261 37.95 5.60 39.11
C ARG A 261 36.55 5.38 38.52
N THR A 262 36.14 6.23 37.59
CA THR A 262 34.83 6.13 36.92
C THR A 262 34.74 4.90 36.03
N ILE A 263 35.80 4.61 35.27
CA ILE A 263 35.89 3.42 34.44
C ILE A 263 35.92 2.17 35.32
N ALA A 264 36.71 2.15 36.39
CA ALA A 264 36.73 1.04 37.35
C ALA A 264 35.33 0.77 37.94
N SER A 265 34.56 1.83 38.25
CA SER A 265 33.19 1.71 38.71
C SER A 265 32.26 1.10 37.64
N ALA A 266 32.40 1.49 36.38
CA ALA A 266 31.61 0.91 35.26
C ALA A 266 31.88 -0.60 35.11
N TYR A 267 33.11 -1.03 35.36
CA TYR A 267 33.56 -2.42 35.28
C TYR A 267 33.37 -3.23 36.57
N SER A 268 32.91 -2.61 37.67
CA SER A 268 32.62 -3.30 38.94
C SER A 268 31.45 -4.28 38.87
N ARG A 269 30.62 -4.18 37.83
CA ARG A 269 29.47 -5.06 37.59
C ARG A 269 29.71 -5.88 36.31
N PRO A 270 29.26 -7.16 36.27
CA PRO A 270 29.41 -7.98 35.08
C PRO A 270 28.67 -7.39 33.87
N PRO A 271 29.12 -7.71 32.64
CA PRO A 271 28.41 -7.31 31.43
C PRO A 271 26.99 -7.86 31.46
N LYS A 272 26.03 -7.07 30.97
CA LYS A 272 24.63 -7.47 31.03
C LYS A 272 24.42 -8.73 30.15
N PRO A 273 23.92 -9.86 30.69
CA PRO A 273 23.65 -11.03 29.88
C PRO A 273 22.57 -10.68 28.84
N ARG A 274 22.83 -10.99 27.57
CA ARG A 274 21.78 -10.97 26.53
C ARG A 274 20.78 -12.06 26.89
N PRO A 275 19.45 -11.81 26.82
CA PRO A 275 18.48 -12.88 26.99
C PRO A 275 18.79 -13.98 25.97
N ALA A 276 18.97 -15.21 26.45
CA ALA A 276 19.18 -16.37 25.58
C ALA A 276 17.93 -16.58 24.72
N PRO A 277 18.05 -16.77 23.40
CA PRO A 277 16.89 -16.97 22.53
C PRO A 277 16.32 -18.38 22.74
N GLU A 278 15.05 -18.44 23.16
CA GLU A 278 14.23 -19.65 23.12
C GLU A 278 14.19 -20.22 21.69
N ALA A 279 14.12 -21.55 21.57
CA ALA A 279 14.25 -22.29 20.31
C ALA A 279 13.19 -21.98 19.23
N SER A 280 12.22 -21.09 19.50
CA SER A 280 11.21 -20.59 18.55
C SER A 280 11.64 -19.35 17.76
N ASN A 281 12.78 -18.73 18.11
CA ASN A 281 13.16 -17.40 17.62
C ASN A 281 14.19 -17.39 16.47
N GLN A 282 14.46 -18.54 15.85
CA GLN A 282 15.29 -18.56 14.64
C GLN A 282 14.44 -18.16 13.43
N PRO A 283 14.92 -17.25 12.56
CA PRO A 283 14.18 -16.86 11.36
C PRO A 283 13.94 -18.08 10.47
N ALA A 284 12.68 -18.29 10.12
CA ALA A 284 12.16 -19.36 9.26
C ALA A 284 12.79 -19.38 7.85
N SER A 285 13.31 -18.24 7.40
CA SER A 285 13.64 -18.01 6.01
C SER A 285 14.77 -17.01 5.84
N ARG A 286 15.62 -17.25 4.82
CA ARG A 286 16.67 -16.34 4.33
C ARG A 286 16.32 -15.77 2.95
N ILE A 287 15.04 -15.78 2.56
CA ILE A 287 14.61 -15.24 1.27
C ILE A 287 14.85 -13.72 1.23
N PRO A 288 15.45 -13.20 0.15
CA PRO A 288 15.70 -11.77 0.01
C PRO A 288 14.43 -10.92 -0.02
N ASN A 289 14.47 -9.72 0.58
CA ASN A 289 13.31 -8.83 0.64
C ASN A 289 12.81 -8.44 -0.75
N HIS A 290 13.72 -8.12 -1.66
CA HIS A 290 13.36 -7.73 -3.03
C HIS A 290 12.62 -8.87 -3.76
N LEU A 291 13.04 -10.12 -3.55
CA LEU A 291 12.36 -11.29 -4.10
C LEU A 291 10.95 -11.45 -3.51
N ARG A 292 10.80 -11.24 -2.19
CA ARG A 292 9.47 -11.26 -1.55
C ARG A 292 8.54 -10.20 -2.12
N GLU A 293 9.00 -8.97 -2.20
CA GLU A 293 8.22 -7.82 -2.69
C GLU A 293 7.79 -8.06 -4.15
N ALA A 294 8.71 -8.45 -5.03
CA ALA A 294 8.41 -8.80 -6.41
C ALA A 294 7.37 -9.92 -6.53
N LEU A 295 7.49 -10.97 -5.71
CA LEU A 295 6.52 -12.06 -5.67
C LEU A 295 5.15 -11.59 -5.16
N LEU A 296 5.08 -10.73 -4.15
CA LEU A 296 3.82 -10.25 -3.54
C LEU A 296 2.95 -9.41 -4.49
N HIS A 297 3.53 -8.83 -5.53
CA HIS A 297 2.78 -8.15 -6.60
C HIS A 297 2.02 -9.12 -7.51
N ARG A 298 2.33 -10.41 -7.46
CA ARG A 298 1.64 -11.42 -8.26
C ARG A 298 0.35 -11.90 -7.58
N PRO A 299 -0.69 -12.30 -8.35
CA PRO A 299 -1.94 -12.83 -7.79
C PRO A 299 -1.80 -14.09 -6.94
N ASP A 300 -0.79 -14.91 -7.22
CA ASP A 300 -0.43 -16.16 -6.52
C ASP A 300 0.72 -15.98 -5.52
N GLY A 301 1.33 -14.80 -5.48
CA GLY A 301 2.58 -14.50 -4.79
C GLY A 301 2.63 -14.87 -3.32
N VAL A 302 1.59 -14.50 -2.56
CA VAL A 302 1.54 -14.79 -1.11
C VAL A 302 1.42 -16.29 -0.85
N ALA A 303 0.67 -17.01 -1.69
CA ALA A 303 0.52 -18.45 -1.55
C ALA A 303 1.85 -19.16 -1.88
N LEU A 304 2.52 -18.69 -2.93
CA LEU A 304 3.84 -19.17 -3.34
C LEU A 304 4.90 -18.93 -2.26
N LEU A 305 4.99 -17.72 -1.73
CA LEU A 305 5.95 -17.38 -0.67
C LEU A 305 5.72 -18.18 0.61
N ARG A 306 4.47 -18.28 1.07
CA ARG A 306 4.14 -19.10 2.25
C ARG A 306 4.47 -20.58 2.04
N PHE A 307 4.26 -21.09 0.84
CA PHE A 307 4.63 -22.46 0.48
C PHE A 307 6.15 -22.66 0.51
N ILE A 308 6.90 -21.80 -0.18
CA ILE A 308 8.37 -21.88 -0.26
C ILE A 308 9.00 -21.73 1.14
N GLU A 309 8.59 -20.71 1.90
CA GLU A 309 9.12 -20.48 3.25
C GLU A 309 8.72 -21.60 4.21
N GLY A 310 7.49 -22.11 4.12
CA GLY A 310 7.05 -23.27 4.91
C GLY A 310 7.86 -24.52 4.61
N MET A 311 8.17 -24.78 3.34
CA MET A 311 9.02 -25.91 2.96
C MET A 311 10.44 -25.76 3.50
N PHE A 312 11.03 -24.56 3.48
CA PHE A 312 12.33 -24.29 4.10
C PHE A 312 12.33 -24.54 5.60
N VAL A 313 11.32 -24.06 6.33
CA VAL A 313 11.13 -24.32 7.78
C VAL A 313 11.08 -25.82 8.06
N ARG A 314 10.44 -26.59 7.19
CA ARG A 314 10.34 -28.05 7.30
C ARG A 314 11.55 -28.79 6.71
N GLY A 315 12.67 -28.09 6.50
CA GLY A 315 13.95 -28.67 6.12
C GLY A 315 14.07 -29.08 4.64
N ALA A 316 13.19 -28.60 3.76
CA ALA A 316 13.34 -28.84 2.33
C ALA A 316 14.62 -28.18 1.80
N ARG A 317 15.41 -28.95 1.05
CA ARG A 317 16.64 -28.46 0.42
C ARG A 317 16.38 -28.08 -1.04
N PRO A 318 16.99 -27.02 -1.57
CA PRO A 318 16.99 -26.75 -3.00
C PRO A 318 17.41 -27.99 -3.81
N GLY A 319 16.74 -28.26 -4.92
CA GLY A 319 16.97 -29.42 -5.78
C GLY A 319 16.23 -30.70 -5.35
N SER A 320 15.79 -30.80 -4.09
CA SER A 320 15.06 -31.99 -3.62
C SER A 320 13.74 -32.19 -4.36
N ALA A 321 13.40 -33.45 -4.64
CA ALA A 321 12.11 -33.82 -5.21
C ALA A 321 11.05 -33.95 -4.11
N PHE A 322 9.82 -33.56 -4.40
CA PHE A 322 8.68 -33.74 -3.51
C PHE A 322 7.39 -33.95 -4.30
N THR A 323 6.37 -34.53 -3.66
CA THR A 323 5.03 -34.71 -4.24
C THR A 323 3.99 -33.78 -3.61
N GLU A 324 2.86 -33.52 -4.28
CA GLU A 324 1.75 -32.72 -3.69
C GLU A 324 1.25 -33.32 -2.36
N PRO A 325 1.02 -34.64 -2.22
CA PRO A 325 0.62 -35.23 -0.94
C PRO A 325 1.65 -35.02 0.17
N GLU A 326 2.94 -35.19 -0.12
CA GLU A 326 4.02 -34.94 0.85
C GLU A 326 4.07 -33.48 1.31
N ALA A 327 3.99 -32.53 0.38
CA ALA A 327 3.92 -31.11 0.69
C ALA A 327 2.72 -30.77 1.60
N ARG A 328 1.55 -31.36 1.30
CA ARG A 328 0.34 -31.19 2.11
C ARG A 328 0.47 -31.77 3.50
N GLN A 329 1.11 -32.93 3.64
CA GLN A 329 1.35 -33.55 4.93
C GLN A 329 2.31 -32.69 5.76
N ARG A 330 3.44 -32.27 5.18
CA ARG A 330 4.49 -31.48 5.84
C ARG A 330 4.04 -30.09 6.28
N LEU A 331 3.10 -29.48 5.54
CA LEU A 331 2.62 -28.12 5.78
C LEU A 331 1.19 -28.04 6.32
N SER A 332 0.58 -29.18 6.69
CA SER A 332 -0.84 -29.26 7.05
C SER A 332 -1.28 -28.29 8.14
N ASP A 333 -0.39 -27.96 9.07
CA ASP A 333 -0.60 -27.04 10.18
C ASP A 333 -0.24 -25.56 9.87
N LEU A 334 0.48 -25.30 8.77
CA LEU A 334 0.98 -23.96 8.41
C LEU A 334 0.30 -23.37 7.16
N VAL A 335 0.15 -24.17 6.11
CA VAL A 335 -0.31 -23.74 4.79
C VAL A 335 -1.43 -24.64 4.30
N GLY A 336 -2.61 -24.06 4.12
CA GLY A 336 -3.79 -24.79 3.67
C GLY A 336 -3.65 -25.33 2.22
N ARG A 337 -4.36 -26.42 1.95
CA ARG A 337 -4.39 -27.13 0.64
C ARG A 337 -4.53 -26.19 -0.56
N HIS A 338 -5.45 -25.22 -0.50
CA HIS A 338 -5.69 -24.29 -1.60
C HIS A 338 -4.46 -23.45 -1.93
N SER A 339 -3.70 -23.00 -0.92
CA SER A 339 -2.47 -22.22 -1.12
C SER A 339 -1.36 -23.08 -1.73
N ILE A 340 -1.23 -24.35 -1.32
CA ILE A 340 -0.26 -25.29 -1.88
C ILE A 340 -0.56 -25.54 -3.37
N LEU A 341 -1.82 -25.87 -3.70
CA LEU A 341 -2.22 -26.10 -5.10
C LEU A 341 -1.99 -24.86 -5.97
N ARG A 342 -2.33 -23.68 -5.45
CA ARG A 342 -2.11 -22.41 -6.15
C ARG A 342 -0.62 -22.12 -6.37
N ALA A 343 0.24 -22.46 -5.40
CA ALA A 343 1.69 -22.32 -5.53
C ALA A 343 2.26 -23.28 -6.60
N LEU A 344 1.81 -24.54 -6.64
CA LEU A 344 2.26 -25.53 -7.63
C LEU A 344 1.81 -25.21 -9.07
N GLN A 345 0.72 -24.45 -9.21
CA GLN A 345 0.22 -23.97 -10.50
C GLN A 345 0.83 -22.63 -10.93
N ALA A 346 1.72 -22.04 -10.13
CA ALA A 346 2.33 -20.75 -10.41
C ALA A 346 3.22 -20.80 -11.66
N VAL A 347 3.05 -19.81 -12.54
CA VAL A 347 3.80 -19.66 -13.80
C VAL A 347 4.50 -18.30 -13.87
N THR A 348 5.67 -18.23 -14.48
CA THR A 348 6.37 -16.96 -14.77
C THR A 348 5.67 -16.20 -15.89
N GLY A 349 6.08 -14.95 -16.15
CA GLY A 349 5.52 -14.13 -17.25
C GLY A 349 5.69 -14.78 -18.64
N GLU A 350 6.68 -15.66 -18.80
CA GLU A 350 6.93 -16.46 -20.00
C GLU A 350 6.12 -17.78 -20.05
N SER A 351 5.10 -17.94 -19.19
CA SER A 351 4.30 -19.17 -19.05
C SER A 351 5.07 -20.42 -18.62
N LYS A 352 6.34 -20.29 -18.18
CA LYS A 352 7.11 -21.40 -17.59
C LYS A 352 6.65 -21.67 -16.17
N ARG A 353 6.46 -22.93 -15.78
CA ARG A 353 6.09 -23.27 -14.40
C ARG A 353 7.25 -23.01 -13.44
N ILE A 354 6.94 -22.42 -12.29
CA ILE A 354 7.93 -22.18 -11.23
C ILE A 354 8.39 -23.51 -10.62
N PHE A 355 7.48 -24.48 -10.48
CA PHE A 355 7.79 -25.85 -10.11
C PHE A 355 7.74 -26.74 -11.35
N VAL A 356 8.91 -27.20 -11.79
CA VAL A 356 9.03 -28.15 -12.90
C VAL A 356 8.60 -29.53 -12.43
N ALA A 357 7.66 -30.14 -13.14
CA ALA A 357 7.24 -31.51 -12.87
C ALA A 357 8.25 -32.48 -13.50
N LEU A 358 8.74 -33.43 -12.72
CA LEU A 358 9.59 -34.51 -13.20
C LEU A 358 8.78 -35.44 -14.13
N PRO A 359 9.34 -35.88 -15.27
CA PRO A 359 8.75 -36.95 -16.04
C PRO A 359 8.63 -38.20 -15.17
N LEU A 360 7.49 -38.90 -15.25
CA LEU A 360 7.34 -40.20 -14.62
C LEU A 360 8.41 -41.14 -15.21
N PRO A 361 9.09 -41.98 -14.40
CA PRO A 361 9.94 -43.01 -14.97
C PRO A 361 9.07 -43.85 -15.93
N LEU A 362 9.54 -44.00 -17.17
CA LEU A 362 8.93 -44.85 -18.17
C LEU A 362 8.69 -46.22 -17.52
N ALA A 363 7.42 -46.62 -17.39
CA ALA A 363 7.12 -47.99 -17.02
C ALA A 363 7.69 -48.90 -18.12
N ASN A 364 8.41 -49.95 -17.72
CA ASN A 364 8.90 -50.97 -18.62
C ASN A 364 7.78 -51.47 -19.56
N PRO A 365 8.07 -51.80 -20.82
CA PRO A 365 7.05 -52.23 -21.76
C PRO A 365 6.60 -53.64 -21.40
N THR A 366 5.50 -53.79 -20.67
CA THR A 366 4.78 -55.07 -20.65
C THR A 366 3.86 -55.15 -21.85
N LEU A 367 4.38 -55.86 -22.86
CA LEU A 367 3.71 -56.78 -23.78
C LEU A 367 2.21 -56.59 -24.02
N ALA A 368 1.93 -56.23 -25.27
CA ALA A 368 0.88 -56.73 -26.16
C ALA A 368 -0.34 -57.45 -25.54
N ASN A 369 -1.52 -56.89 -25.81
CA ASN A 369 -2.73 -57.57 -26.29
C ASN A 369 -3.62 -56.45 -26.89
N ALA A 370 -3.53 -56.19 -28.20
CA ALA A 370 -4.24 -56.86 -29.29
C ALA A 370 -5.76 -56.58 -29.28
N ASP A 371 -6.16 -55.77 -30.25
CA ASP A 371 -7.44 -55.70 -31.00
C ASP A 371 -8.78 -55.70 -30.27
N PHE A 372 -9.61 -54.69 -30.56
CA PHE A 372 -10.64 -54.85 -31.62
C PHE A 372 -11.09 -53.47 -32.12
N ASN A 373 -11.13 -53.36 -33.45
CA ASN A 373 -11.75 -52.29 -34.22
C ASN A 373 -13.27 -52.19 -33.99
N LEU A 374 -13.83 -51.07 -34.49
CA LEU A 374 -15.11 -50.93 -35.21
C LEU A 374 -16.26 -50.07 -34.59
N VAL A 375 -16.50 -48.98 -35.33
CA VAL A 375 -17.74 -48.24 -35.68
C VAL A 375 -18.31 -47.17 -34.73
N ASP A 376 -18.46 -45.99 -35.35
CA ASP A 376 -19.46 -44.94 -35.10
C ASP A 376 -20.81 -45.45 -34.57
N THR A 377 -21.41 -44.73 -33.63
CA THR A 377 -22.71 -44.08 -33.86
C THR A 377 -23.17 -43.26 -32.66
N THR A 378 -23.99 -42.29 -33.03
CA THR A 378 -24.72 -41.28 -32.28
C THR A 378 -25.69 -41.79 -31.21
N THR A 379 -26.11 -40.82 -30.39
CA THR A 379 -27.42 -40.67 -29.70
C THR A 379 -27.69 -41.28 -28.31
N LYS A 380 -28.06 -40.33 -27.43
CA LYS A 380 -29.17 -40.30 -26.46
C LYS A 380 -29.05 -41.06 -25.13
N ASN A 381 -29.20 -40.26 -24.07
CA ASN A 381 -29.92 -40.50 -22.82
C ASN A 381 -30.44 -41.93 -22.59
N ALA A 382 -29.91 -42.59 -21.56
CA ALA A 382 -30.66 -43.59 -20.80
C ALA A 382 -30.28 -43.48 -19.31
N PHE A 383 -31.27 -43.11 -18.50
CA PHE A 383 -31.32 -43.46 -17.09
C PHE A 383 -31.50 -44.98 -17.00
N CYS A 384 -30.65 -45.67 -16.25
CA CYS A 384 -30.96 -47.00 -15.72
C CYS A 384 -30.77 -46.99 -14.21
N GLN A 385 -31.90 -46.96 -13.52
CA GLN A 385 -32.07 -47.36 -12.13
C GLN A 385 -31.85 -48.88 -12.06
N VAL A 386 -31.02 -49.35 -11.13
CA VAL A 386 -30.92 -50.78 -10.80
C VAL A 386 -30.99 -50.92 -9.29
N ASP A 387 -32.17 -51.31 -8.80
CA ASP A 387 -32.31 -51.99 -7.54
C ASP A 387 -31.80 -53.42 -7.75
N SER A 388 -30.70 -53.78 -7.11
CA SER A 388 -30.32 -55.18 -6.86
C SER A 388 -29.38 -55.19 -5.66
N ALA A 389 -29.92 -55.68 -4.55
CA ALA A 389 -29.20 -55.96 -3.33
C ALA A 389 -28.17 -57.08 -3.57
N GLU A 390 -26.89 -56.75 -3.61
CA GLU A 390 -25.81 -57.70 -3.36
C GLU A 390 -24.73 -57.04 -2.50
N GLN A 391 -24.51 -57.64 -1.34
CA GLN A 391 -23.44 -57.31 -0.42
C GLN A 391 -22.09 -57.40 -1.13
N LYS A 392 -21.45 -56.25 -1.39
CA LYS A 392 -20.04 -56.20 -1.77
C LYS A 392 -19.20 -55.69 -0.61
N SER A 393 -18.30 -56.56 -0.20
CA SER A 393 -17.29 -56.40 0.83
C SER A 393 -16.46 -55.13 0.64
N HIS A 394 -16.18 -54.47 1.76
CA HIS A 394 -15.18 -53.43 1.88
C HIS A 394 -13.79 -53.97 1.53
N SER A 395 -13.26 -53.64 0.34
CA SER A 395 -11.85 -53.27 0.12
C SER A 395 -11.52 -53.30 -1.38
N GLN A 396 -11.41 -52.13 -1.99
CA GLN A 396 -10.40 -51.75 -2.99
C GLN A 396 -10.88 -50.45 -3.66
N LYS A 397 -10.31 -49.32 -3.22
CA LYS A 397 -10.47 -48.05 -3.94
C LYS A 397 -9.75 -48.17 -5.30
N PRO A 398 -10.33 -47.65 -6.40
CA PRO A 398 -9.67 -47.71 -7.70
C PRO A 398 -8.29 -47.03 -7.63
N ALA A 399 -7.29 -47.65 -8.26
CA ALA A 399 -5.89 -47.22 -8.24
C ALA A 399 -5.77 -45.72 -8.59
N SER A 400 -5.34 -44.91 -7.62
CA SER A 400 -5.13 -43.49 -7.82
C SER A 400 -3.99 -43.26 -8.81
N ARG A 401 -4.15 -42.30 -9.74
CA ARG A 401 -3.08 -41.84 -10.64
C ARG A 401 -1.78 -41.57 -9.85
N PRO A 402 -0.61 -42.05 -10.33
CA PRO A 402 0.65 -41.87 -9.61
C PRO A 402 0.92 -40.38 -9.31
N PRO A 403 1.42 -40.07 -8.10
CA PRO A 403 1.65 -38.69 -7.68
C PRO A 403 2.70 -38.03 -8.58
N ARG A 404 2.45 -36.76 -8.94
CA ARG A 404 3.43 -35.97 -9.70
C ARG A 404 4.56 -35.53 -8.78
N HIS A 405 5.79 -35.69 -9.25
CA HIS A 405 7.00 -35.24 -8.57
C HIS A 405 7.42 -33.85 -9.07
N TYR A 406 7.90 -33.00 -8.18
CA TYR A 406 8.35 -31.64 -8.46
C TYR A 406 9.74 -31.39 -7.87
N HIS A 407 10.55 -30.56 -8.53
CA HIS A 407 11.79 -30.04 -7.94
C HIS A 407 11.55 -28.78 -7.12
N PHE A 408 12.17 -28.71 -5.95
CA PHE A 408 12.16 -27.51 -5.12
C PHE A 408 13.24 -26.52 -5.60
N PRO A 409 12.87 -25.30 -6.05
CA PRO A 409 13.83 -24.36 -6.63
C PRO A 409 14.76 -23.73 -5.58
N SER A 410 15.95 -23.31 -6.01
CA SER A 410 16.85 -22.50 -5.16
C SER A 410 16.42 -21.03 -5.15
N VAL A 411 16.82 -20.29 -4.11
CA VAL A 411 16.56 -18.83 -4.03
C VAL A 411 17.23 -18.11 -5.20
N ALA A 412 18.42 -18.53 -5.61
CA ALA A 412 19.13 -17.96 -6.76
C ALA A 412 18.35 -18.18 -8.07
N ALA A 413 17.82 -19.39 -8.30
CA ALA A 413 17.00 -19.69 -9.46
C ALA A 413 15.70 -18.86 -9.48
N LEU A 414 15.07 -18.64 -8.32
CA LEU A 414 13.89 -17.78 -8.21
C LEU A 414 14.21 -16.31 -8.52
N CYS A 415 15.36 -15.81 -8.04
CA CYS A 415 15.87 -14.47 -8.35
C CYS A 415 16.12 -14.30 -9.85
N GLU A 416 16.79 -15.27 -10.48
CA GLU A 416 17.08 -15.28 -11.91
C GLU A 416 15.80 -15.31 -12.76
N MET A 417 14.88 -16.23 -12.45
CA MET A 417 13.58 -16.36 -13.12
C MET A 417 12.72 -15.09 -13.08
N LEU A 418 12.91 -14.23 -12.06
CA LEU A 418 12.16 -12.99 -11.88
C LEU A 418 12.98 -11.74 -12.25
N GLY A 419 14.26 -11.90 -12.60
CA GLY A 419 15.17 -10.79 -12.89
C GLY A 419 15.39 -9.85 -11.70
N VAL A 420 15.45 -10.40 -10.47
CA VAL A 420 15.58 -9.65 -9.21
C VAL A 420 16.88 -10.02 -8.48
N GLN A 421 17.60 -9.01 -8.00
CA GLN A 421 18.80 -9.24 -7.18
C GLN A 421 18.48 -9.58 -5.73
N ALA A 422 19.24 -10.52 -5.17
CA ALA A 422 19.17 -10.86 -3.76
C ALA A 422 19.77 -9.75 -2.90
N ARG A 423 18.93 -8.91 -2.26
CA ARG A 423 19.37 -7.85 -1.34
C ARG A 423 18.55 -7.82 -0.06
N GLY A 424 19.25 -7.89 1.06
CA GLY A 424 18.69 -7.88 2.42
C GLY A 424 17.73 -9.03 2.69
N SER A 425 17.54 -9.43 3.94
CA SER A 425 16.52 -10.40 4.30
C SER A 425 16.00 -10.08 5.69
N ASP A 426 14.71 -9.75 5.76
CA ASP A 426 14.03 -9.53 7.03
C ASP A 426 13.59 -10.89 7.60
N PRO A 427 13.62 -11.08 8.93
CA PRO A 427 13.24 -12.34 9.54
C PRO A 427 11.74 -12.59 9.39
N VAL A 428 11.37 -13.80 9.00
CA VAL A 428 9.97 -14.29 9.06
C VAL A 428 9.96 -15.44 10.06
N TYR A 429 8.93 -15.55 10.88
CA TYR A 429 8.80 -16.64 11.86
C TYR A 429 7.72 -17.64 11.41
N VAL A 430 7.75 -18.84 11.98
CA VAL A 430 6.82 -19.92 11.61
C VAL A 430 5.36 -19.49 11.76
N ASP A 431 5.03 -18.76 12.83
CA ASP A 431 3.68 -18.24 13.09
C ASP A 431 3.21 -17.19 12.07
N ASP A 432 4.15 -16.47 11.44
CA ASP A 432 3.84 -15.50 10.39
C ASP A 432 3.32 -16.22 9.13
N LEU A 433 3.69 -17.49 8.93
CA LEU A 433 3.25 -18.31 7.80
C LEU A 433 1.81 -18.81 7.93
N ALA A 434 1.14 -18.64 9.07
CA ALA A 434 -0.19 -19.20 9.32
C ALA A 434 -1.30 -18.62 8.41
N SER A 435 -1.16 -17.37 7.95
CA SER A 435 -2.13 -16.74 7.04
C SER A 435 -1.50 -15.73 6.09
N PRO A 436 -2.13 -15.42 4.94
CA PRO A 436 -1.67 -14.38 4.02
C PRO A 436 -1.57 -12.99 4.70
N THR A 437 -2.49 -12.71 5.63
CA THR A 437 -2.52 -11.47 6.39
C THR A 437 -1.32 -11.37 7.33
N ARG A 438 -1.07 -12.40 8.15
CA ARG A 438 0.06 -12.45 9.08
C ARG A 438 1.40 -12.35 8.36
N TYR A 439 1.54 -13.04 7.23
CA TYR A 439 2.75 -12.98 6.41
C TYR A 439 3.04 -11.56 5.90
N ARG A 440 2.02 -10.82 5.44
CA ARG A 440 2.21 -9.43 5.01
C ARG A 440 2.45 -8.48 6.19
N GLN A 441 1.79 -8.72 7.31
CA GLN A 441 2.00 -7.96 8.54
C GLN A 441 3.43 -8.13 9.06
N SER A 442 4.01 -9.33 8.99
CA SER A 442 5.38 -9.58 9.43
C SER A 442 6.39 -8.81 8.58
N LEU A 443 6.26 -8.84 7.26
CA LEU A 443 7.13 -8.07 6.36
C LEU A 443 6.99 -6.56 6.59
N HIS A 444 5.77 -6.08 6.85
CA HIS A 444 5.53 -4.67 7.20
C HIS A 444 6.19 -4.30 8.53
N ARG A 445 6.02 -5.13 9.55
CA ARG A 445 6.62 -5.01 10.88
C ARG A 445 8.13 -4.94 10.83
N GLU A 446 8.77 -5.91 10.19
CA GLU A 446 10.24 -5.98 10.15
C GLU A 446 10.87 -4.88 9.32
N PHE A 447 10.20 -4.39 8.28
CA PHE A 447 10.65 -3.22 7.55
C PHE A 447 10.68 -1.96 8.44
N ILE A 448 9.59 -1.69 9.17
CA ILE A 448 9.52 -0.53 10.08
C ILE A 448 10.49 -0.67 11.26
N LYS A 449 10.72 -1.89 11.77
CA LYS A 449 11.77 -2.16 12.77
C LYS A 449 13.16 -1.81 12.24
N ARG A 450 13.47 -2.25 11.02
CA ARG A 450 14.77 -2.02 10.38
C ARG A 450 14.98 -0.56 9.98
N ARG A 451 13.92 0.11 9.54
CA ARG A 451 13.92 1.50 9.05
C ARG A 451 12.72 2.27 9.62
N PRO A 452 12.79 2.71 10.89
CA PRO A 452 11.82 3.68 11.39
C PRO A 452 12.01 5.01 10.67
N GLY A 453 10.92 5.70 10.34
CA GLY A 453 11.02 6.88 9.49
C GLY A 453 9.70 7.41 8.96
N GLN A 454 9.80 8.43 8.12
CA GLN A 454 8.66 9.07 7.46
C GLN A 454 8.31 8.35 6.15
N TYR A 455 7.07 7.88 6.02
CA TYR A 455 6.63 7.15 4.83
C TYR A 455 5.20 7.51 4.42
N SER A 456 4.92 7.42 3.12
CA SER A 456 3.54 7.44 2.66
C SER A 456 2.91 6.05 2.82
N GLN A 457 1.61 6.00 3.16
CA GLN A 457 0.88 4.73 3.25
C GLN A 457 0.78 4.02 1.90
N ARG A 458 0.84 4.79 0.80
CA ARG A 458 0.86 4.26 -0.57
C ARG A 458 2.16 3.51 -0.84
N LEU A 459 3.31 4.09 -0.46
CA LEU A 459 4.62 3.44 -0.58
C LEU A 459 4.67 2.15 0.23
N LEU A 460 4.28 2.22 1.50
CA LEU A 460 4.26 1.04 2.39
C LEU A 460 3.34 -0.07 1.87
N GLY A 461 2.17 0.30 1.32
CA GLY A 461 1.23 -0.63 0.73
C GLY A 461 1.73 -1.24 -0.56
N GLY A 462 2.27 -0.41 -1.46
CA GLY A 462 2.84 -0.81 -2.74
C GLY A 462 3.85 -1.92 -2.56
N ARG A 463 4.83 -1.72 -1.67
CA ARG A 463 5.91 -2.69 -1.37
C ARG A 463 5.44 -4.12 -1.12
N ILE A 464 4.32 -4.31 -0.42
CA ILE A 464 3.80 -5.64 -0.04
C ILE A 464 2.52 -6.02 -0.79
N GLY A 465 2.21 -5.30 -1.88
CA GLY A 465 1.07 -5.56 -2.76
C GLY A 465 -0.30 -5.37 -2.10
N VAL A 466 -0.48 -4.32 -1.27
CA VAL A 466 -1.77 -3.99 -0.62
C VAL A 466 -2.10 -2.49 -0.69
N SER A 467 -3.38 -2.16 -0.50
CA SER A 467 -3.84 -0.76 -0.48
C SER A 467 -3.43 0.00 0.80
N ALA A 468 -3.39 1.34 0.73
CA ALA A 468 -3.18 2.20 1.90
C ALA A 468 -4.21 1.93 3.02
N ARG A 469 -5.47 1.62 2.66
CA ARG A 469 -6.51 1.19 3.62
C ARG A 469 -6.10 -0.08 4.38
N THR A 470 -5.46 -1.01 3.68
CA THR A 470 -4.98 -2.26 4.28
C THR A 470 -3.81 -2.01 5.23
N ILE A 471 -2.89 -1.11 4.88
CA ILE A 471 -1.80 -0.69 5.77
C ILE A 471 -2.35 -0.09 7.07
N ARG A 472 -3.38 0.78 7.00
CA ARG A 472 -4.02 1.31 8.23
C ARG A 472 -4.59 0.21 9.11
N ARG A 473 -5.19 -0.82 8.50
CA ARG A 473 -5.66 -2.00 9.23
C ARG A 473 -4.48 -2.72 9.89
N TYR A 474 -3.41 -2.96 9.16
CA TYR A 474 -2.23 -3.63 9.71
C TYR A 474 -1.61 -2.87 10.86
N ASN A 475 -1.42 -1.55 10.74
CA ASN A 475 -0.86 -0.73 11.82
C ASN A 475 -1.69 -0.76 13.11
N ARG A 476 -2.99 -1.08 13.03
CA ARG A 476 -3.82 -1.28 14.22
C ARG A 476 -3.69 -2.69 14.81
N ASP A 477 -3.43 -3.68 13.95
CA ASP A 477 -3.40 -5.09 14.32
C ASP A 477 -2.01 -5.55 14.82
N ILE A 478 -0.93 -4.81 14.51
CA ILE A 478 0.44 -5.06 14.97
C ILE A 478 1.01 -3.83 15.68
N PRO A 479 1.97 -3.96 16.62
CA PRO A 479 2.44 -2.85 17.46
C PRO A 479 3.39 -1.91 16.71
N ILE A 480 2.88 -1.29 15.65
CA ILE A 480 3.50 -0.20 14.92
C ILE A 480 2.86 1.09 15.41
N ASN A 481 3.71 1.98 15.91
CA ASN A 481 3.31 3.31 16.27
C ASN A 481 3.35 4.22 15.05
N VAL A 482 2.33 5.07 14.93
CA VAL A 482 2.16 6.02 13.83
C VAL A 482 1.94 7.40 14.41
N GLN A 483 2.80 8.34 14.05
CA GLN A 483 2.66 9.74 14.41
C GLN A 483 2.43 10.57 13.15
N ALA A 484 1.33 11.31 13.13
CA ALA A 484 1.13 12.32 12.10
C ALA A 484 2.15 13.44 12.29
N CYS A 485 2.87 13.78 11.22
CA CYS A 485 3.83 14.86 11.20
C CYS A 485 3.21 16.08 10.53
N TYR A 486 3.59 17.25 11.02
CA TYR A 486 3.13 18.52 10.49
C TYR A 486 4.31 19.47 10.32
N HIS A 487 4.31 20.22 9.23
CA HIS A 487 5.05 21.48 9.15
C HIS A 487 4.16 22.57 9.77
N GLU A 488 4.69 23.30 10.74
CA GLU A 488 3.93 24.26 11.54
C GLU A 488 4.48 25.66 11.31
N THR A 489 3.63 26.56 10.84
CA THR A 489 3.96 27.98 10.66
C THR A 489 3.10 28.80 11.60
N ARG A 490 3.73 29.64 12.41
CA ARG A 490 2.97 30.56 13.26
C ARG A 490 2.36 31.68 12.42
N LEU A 491 1.05 31.93 12.57
CA LEU A 491 0.37 33.01 11.86
C LEU A 491 0.39 34.32 12.66
N TYR A 492 0.60 35.39 11.91
CA TYR A 492 0.50 36.79 12.29
C TYR A 492 -0.20 37.55 11.16
N TRP A 493 -0.73 38.74 11.43
CA TRP A 493 -1.33 39.59 10.41
C TRP A 493 -0.41 39.84 9.20
N HIS A 494 0.89 40.03 9.45
CA HIS A 494 1.87 40.34 8.39
C HIS A 494 2.25 39.13 7.51
N ASN A 495 2.17 37.90 8.04
CA ASN A 495 2.55 36.68 7.29
C ASN A 495 1.33 35.86 6.83
N LEU A 496 0.11 36.33 7.12
CA LEU A 496 -1.13 35.69 6.69
C LEU A 496 -1.17 35.52 5.17
N ASN A 497 -0.71 36.54 4.42
CA ASN A 497 -0.65 36.52 2.96
C ASN A 497 0.43 35.57 2.39
N GLN A 498 1.34 35.06 3.23
CA GLN A 498 2.39 34.14 2.82
C GLN A 498 1.95 32.67 2.95
N GLN A 499 0.89 32.41 3.72
CA GLN A 499 0.32 31.06 3.83
C GLN A 499 -0.81 30.90 2.84
N VAL A 500 -0.99 29.69 2.34
CA VAL A 500 -2.02 29.46 1.34
C VAL A 500 -3.21 28.71 1.88
N PHE A 501 -4.39 29.31 1.73
CA PHE A 501 -5.61 28.76 2.30
C PHE A 501 -6.36 27.90 1.29
N GLU A 502 -7.16 26.97 1.83
CA GLU A 502 -7.88 25.97 1.04
C GLU A 502 -8.82 26.60 0.01
N ALA A 503 -9.45 27.73 0.34
CA ALA A 503 -10.34 28.44 -0.57
C ALA A 503 -9.60 29.05 -1.77
N GLU A 504 -8.41 29.61 -1.56
CA GLU A 504 -7.57 30.20 -2.61
C GLU A 504 -7.07 29.11 -3.56
N ALA A 505 -6.62 27.98 -3.03
CA ALA A 505 -6.19 26.86 -3.86
C ALA A 505 -7.34 26.18 -4.61
N ARG A 506 -8.51 26.03 -3.99
CA ARG A 506 -9.71 25.52 -4.66
C ARG A 506 -10.15 26.40 -5.83
N ARG A 507 -9.96 27.73 -5.75
CA ARG A 507 -10.21 28.65 -6.87
C ARG A 507 -9.41 28.28 -8.12
N TYR A 508 -8.23 27.68 -7.94
CA TYR A 508 -7.37 27.19 -9.00
C TYR A 508 -7.45 25.67 -9.19
N GLY A 509 -8.46 25.00 -8.61
CA GLY A 509 -8.66 23.55 -8.71
C GLY A 509 -7.57 22.70 -8.04
N ILE A 510 -6.72 23.32 -7.20
CA ILE A 510 -5.64 22.67 -6.48
C ILE A 510 -6.21 22.11 -5.17
N ASP A 511 -6.27 20.78 -5.06
CA ASP A 511 -6.60 20.12 -3.80
C ASP A 511 -5.36 20.04 -2.92
N LEU A 512 -5.28 20.95 -1.96
CA LEU A 512 -4.16 21.00 -1.04
C LEU A 512 -4.16 19.83 -0.05
N GLY A 513 -5.32 19.38 0.43
CA GLY A 513 -5.43 18.37 1.48
C GLY A 513 -4.60 18.64 2.77
N GLY A 514 -4.90 17.90 3.83
CA GLY A 514 -4.01 17.77 4.99
C GLY A 514 -3.63 19.04 5.76
N ARG A 515 -4.35 20.16 5.61
CA ARG A 515 -4.05 21.43 6.28
C ARG A 515 -5.09 21.77 7.33
N CYS A 516 -4.66 22.37 8.44
CA CYS A 516 -5.57 22.90 9.45
C CYS A 516 -4.95 24.08 10.20
N LEU A 517 -5.79 24.91 10.78
CA LEU A 517 -5.38 25.89 11.78
C LEU A 517 -5.49 25.25 13.16
N GLN A 518 -4.57 25.59 14.06
CA GLN A 518 -4.67 25.21 15.46
C GLN A 518 -4.45 26.43 16.35
N ASP A 519 -5.32 26.65 17.33
CA ASP A 519 -5.13 27.73 18.31
C ASP A 519 -4.24 27.29 19.50
N GLN A 520 -3.88 28.23 20.39
CA GLN A 520 -3.15 27.93 21.65
C GLN A 520 -3.80 26.86 22.54
N TYR A 521 -5.12 26.69 22.45
CA TYR A 521 -5.86 25.71 23.26
C TYR A 521 -5.87 24.33 22.61
N GLY A 522 -5.30 24.21 21.41
CA GLY A 522 -5.21 22.98 20.67
C GLY A 522 -6.43 22.68 19.79
N ASN A 523 -7.41 23.59 19.70
CA ASN A 523 -8.59 23.43 18.85
C ASN A 523 -8.18 23.51 17.39
N ARG A 524 -8.68 22.59 16.57
CA ARG A 524 -8.39 22.54 15.13
C ARG A 524 -9.53 23.12 14.31
N PHE A 525 -9.18 23.95 13.33
CA PHE A 525 -10.12 24.57 12.42
C PHE A 525 -9.73 24.30 10.96
N PRO A 526 -10.68 24.39 10.01
CA PRO A 526 -10.37 24.36 8.59
C PRO A 526 -9.33 25.42 8.22
N ALA A 527 -8.44 25.09 7.27
CA ALA A 527 -7.42 26.01 6.77
C ALA A 527 -8.02 27.08 5.85
N ARG A 528 -8.86 27.95 6.40
CA ARG A 528 -9.53 29.06 5.70
C ARG A 528 -9.01 30.40 6.22
N ARG A 529 -8.77 31.33 5.29
CA ARG A 529 -8.26 32.67 5.60
C ARG A 529 -9.17 33.42 6.57
N ALA A 530 -10.46 33.48 6.29
CA ALA A 530 -11.44 34.14 7.14
C ALA A 530 -11.44 33.61 8.59
N VAL A 531 -11.23 32.30 8.77
CA VAL A 531 -11.13 31.69 10.09
C VAL A 531 -9.82 32.10 10.78
N ALA A 532 -8.71 32.15 10.06
CA ALA A 532 -7.44 32.65 10.61
C ALA A 532 -7.54 34.12 11.03
N GLU A 533 -8.13 34.99 10.21
CA GLU A 533 -8.34 36.41 10.52
C GLU A 533 -9.24 36.58 11.75
N GLN A 534 -10.31 35.81 11.85
CA GLN A 534 -11.21 35.83 13.01
C GLN A 534 -10.51 35.36 14.29
N LEU A 535 -9.70 34.30 14.21
CA LEU A 535 -8.95 33.82 15.37
C LEU A 535 -7.88 34.84 15.82
N LEU A 536 -7.19 35.46 14.87
CA LEU A 536 -6.20 36.51 15.16
C LEU A 536 -6.85 37.79 15.72
N SER A 537 -8.05 38.16 15.25
CA SER A 537 -8.77 39.34 15.77
C SER A 537 -9.24 39.14 17.20
N TRP A 538 -9.50 37.90 17.61
CA TRP A 538 -9.72 37.54 19.01
C TRP A 538 -8.45 37.51 19.87
N GLY A 539 -7.30 37.93 19.33
CA GLY A 539 -6.02 37.91 20.04
C GLY A 539 -5.49 36.50 20.27
N ARG A 540 -5.99 35.49 19.53
CA ARG A 540 -5.50 34.12 19.67
C ARG A 540 -4.20 33.93 18.92
N GLU A 541 -3.38 33.11 19.53
CA GLU A 541 -2.24 32.46 18.95
C GLU A 541 -2.69 31.38 17.94
N VAL A 542 -2.41 31.57 16.65
CA VAL A 542 -2.86 30.65 15.58
C VAL A 542 -1.67 30.04 14.86
N THR A 543 -1.62 28.71 14.79
CA THR A 543 -0.61 27.96 14.05
C THR A 543 -1.25 27.33 12.80
N TYR A 544 -0.66 27.59 11.64
CA TYR A 544 -1.01 26.94 10.39
C TYR A 544 -0.23 25.62 10.25
N LYS A 545 -0.95 24.50 10.12
CA LYS A 545 -0.36 23.16 10.07
C LYS A 545 -0.58 22.52 8.71
N VAL A 546 0.51 22.07 8.09
CA VAL A 546 0.50 21.27 6.85
C VAL A 546 0.90 19.84 7.20
N GLN A 547 0.03 18.87 6.97
CA GLN A 547 0.33 17.46 7.20
C GLN A 547 1.39 16.97 6.22
N THR A 548 2.47 16.42 6.78
CA THR A 548 3.56 15.80 6.02
C THR A 548 3.47 14.27 6.14
N LEU A 549 4.52 13.56 5.70
CA LEU A 549 4.58 12.11 5.82
C LEU A 549 4.54 11.68 7.29
N ASN A 550 3.68 10.72 7.61
CA ASN A 550 3.61 10.16 8.96
C ASN A 550 4.92 9.46 9.31
N TYR A 551 5.34 9.58 10.56
CA TYR A 551 6.48 8.86 11.12
C TYR A 551 6.01 7.52 11.70
N TYR A 552 6.72 6.44 11.36
CA TYR A 552 6.42 5.08 11.78
C TYR A 552 7.60 4.50 12.57
N TRP A 553 7.31 3.80 13.66
CA TRP A 553 8.30 3.03 14.41
C TRP A 553 7.66 1.80 15.07
N TYR A 554 8.49 0.86 15.52
CA TYR A 554 8.07 -0.35 16.21
C TYR A 554 8.62 -0.37 17.63
N GLY A 555 7.83 -0.86 18.58
CA GLY A 555 8.19 -0.91 20.00
C GLY A 555 7.85 0.37 20.76
N ASP A 556 8.12 0.38 22.07
CA ASP A 556 7.49 1.33 23.00
C ASP A 556 8.05 2.76 22.90
N ALA A 557 9.34 2.92 22.61
CA ALA A 557 9.99 4.22 22.53
C ALA A 557 10.13 4.68 21.07
N ARG A 558 9.72 5.93 20.80
CA ARG A 558 10.04 6.60 19.53
C ARG A 558 11.56 6.77 19.45
N PRO A 559 12.23 6.32 18.37
CA PRO A 559 13.63 6.64 18.16
C PRO A 559 13.82 8.15 18.22
N LEU A 560 14.69 8.64 19.10
CA LEU A 560 15.01 10.06 19.20
C LEU A 560 15.57 10.50 17.85
N ALA A 561 14.84 11.36 17.14
CA ALA A 561 15.39 12.04 15.99
C ALA A 561 16.54 12.92 16.50
N THR A 562 17.78 12.57 16.15
CA THR A 562 18.91 13.47 16.27
C THR A 562 18.55 14.74 15.51
N LEU A 563 18.20 15.79 16.25
CA LEU A 563 17.93 17.14 15.73
C LEU A 563 19.19 17.60 14.98
N GLY A 564 19.19 17.43 13.65
CA GLY A 564 20.30 17.80 12.78
C GLY A 564 20.63 16.81 11.65
N GLU A 565 20.10 15.59 11.65
CA GLU A 565 20.33 14.65 10.56
C GLU A 565 19.32 14.86 9.43
N THR A 566 19.73 15.59 8.39
CA THR A 566 19.10 15.53 7.07
C THR A 566 19.32 14.14 6.49
N TRP A 567 18.30 13.28 6.60
CA TRP A 567 18.24 11.96 5.97
C TRP A 567 18.05 12.10 4.45
N TRP A 568 19.07 12.58 3.74
CA TRP A 568 19.18 12.58 2.27
C TRP A 568 20.64 12.47 1.83
N GLN A 569 21.35 11.42 2.25
CA GLN A 569 22.62 11.05 1.62
C GLN A 569 22.67 9.53 1.46
N ASP A 570 21.92 9.06 0.47
CA ASP A 570 22.28 7.96 -0.43
C ASP A 570 21.21 7.93 -1.54
N GLY A 571 21.44 8.75 -2.57
CA GLY A 571 20.58 8.89 -3.74
C GLY A 571 19.35 9.79 -3.54
N PRO A 572 18.85 10.45 -4.62
CA PRO A 572 17.56 11.13 -4.56
C PRO A 572 16.47 10.12 -4.14
N PRO A 573 15.36 10.57 -3.53
CA PRO A 573 14.20 9.70 -3.42
C PRO A 573 13.88 9.16 -4.81
N PRO A 574 13.49 7.89 -4.96
CA PRO A 574 12.88 7.49 -6.22
C PRO A 574 11.75 8.48 -6.46
N ASP A 575 11.83 9.17 -7.60
CA ASP A 575 10.81 10.09 -8.06
C ASP A 575 9.44 9.47 -7.77
N ASN A 576 8.50 10.27 -7.25
CA ASN A 576 7.13 9.84 -7.00
C ASN A 576 6.36 9.67 -8.33
N GLY A 577 7.06 9.26 -9.39
CA GLY A 577 6.59 9.06 -10.74
C GLY A 577 7.66 8.29 -11.51
N ARG A 578 7.25 7.12 -12.03
CA ARG A 578 7.98 6.24 -12.96
C ARG A 578 9.10 5.41 -12.33
N PHE A 579 8.81 4.14 -12.10
CA PHE A 579 9.84 3.10 -12.15
C PHE A 579 10.21 2.92 -13.65
N ASN A 580 11.30 3.54 -14.10
CA ASN A 580 11.83 3.34 -15.46
C ASN A 580 13.07 2.43 -15.45
N GLU A 581 13.24 1.65 -16.52
CA GLU A 581 14.29 0.64 -16.73
C GLU A 581 15.72 1.20 -16.98
N ASP A 582 15.88 2.53 -17.06
CA ASP A 582 17.17 3.19 -17.39
C ASP A 582 18.27 3.02 -16.33
N TRP A 583 17.93 2.67 -15.09
CA TRP A 583 18.95 2.38 -14.07
C TRP A 583 19.74 1.10 -14.37
N ARG A 584 19.23 0.19 -15.22
CA ARG A 584 19.90 -1.08 -15.54
C ARG A 584 21.05 -0.93 -16.52
N GLU A 585 21.04 0.08 -17.40
CA GLU A 585 22.14 0.31 -18.36
C GLU A 585 23.28 1.10 -17.73
N ALA A 586 22.98 2.17 -17.00
CA ALA A 586 23.98 2.93 -16.23
C ALA A 586 24.69 2.09 -15.15
N TRP A 587 24.06 1.01 -14.68
CA TRP A 587 24.63 0.09 -13.68
C TRP A 587 25.50 -1.02 -14.30
N LYS A 588 25.27 -1.42 -15.56
CA LYS A 588 26.11 -2.40 -16.27
C LYS A 588 27.49 -1.84 -16.61
N GLU A 589 27.56 -0.57 -16.95
CA GLU A 589 28.81 0.12 -17.31
C GLU A 589 29.75 0.28 -16.10
N GLN A 590 29.20 0.30 -14.87
CA GLN A 590 29.96 0.38 -13.63
C GLN A 590 30.41 -0.99 -13.10
N GLN A 591 29.77 -2.09 -13.50
CA GLN A 591 30.15 -3.46 -13.09
C GLN A 591 31.41 -3.99 -13.80
N ASN A 592 31.66 -3.59 -15.06
CA ASN A 592 32.83 -4.08 -15.80
C ASN A 592 34.17 -3.59 -15.21
N ASN A 593 34.17 -2.47 -14.49
CA ASN A 593 35.38 -1.92 -13.84
C ASN A 593 35.70 -2.56 -12.47
N HIS A 594 34.91 -3.52 -11.99
CA HIS A 594 35.11 -4.14 -10.67
C HIS A 594 35.35 -5.66 -10.70
N VAL A 595 35.32 -6.27 -11.90
CA VAL A 595 35.50 -7.72 -12.07
C VAL A 595 36.98 -8.13 -12.13
N GLU A 596 37.92 -7.21 -12.35
CA GLU A 596 39.36 -7.55 -12.39
C GLU A 596 40.03 -7.69 -11.01
N ALA A 597 39.36 -7.35 -9.91
CA ALA A 597 40.00 -7.30 -8.58
C ALA A 597 39.74 -8.51 -7.65
N ILE A 598 38.99 -9.52 -8.09
CA ILE A 598 38.60 -10.66 -7.22
C ILE A 598 38.90 -12.01 -7.90
N VAL A 599 40.11 -12.16 -8.42
CA VAL A 599 40.71 -13.47 -8.77
C VAL A 599 41.99 -13.61 -7.96
N GLY A 600 41.87 -13.98 -6.69
CA GLY A 600 43.06 -14.17 -5.84
C GLY A 600 42.75 -14.34 -4.36
N ALA A 601 42.18 -15.49 -3.98
CA ALA A 601 42.44 -16.13 -2.68
C ALA A 601 41.61 -17.42 -2.58
N THR A 602 42.26 -18.53 -2.92
CA THR A 602 41.79 -19.91 -2.73
C THR A 602 42.22 -20.45 -1.36
N HIS A 603 41.48 -21.47 -0.89
CA HIS A 603 41.77 -22.45 0.18
C HIS A 603 41.73 -22.00 1.66
N VAL A 604 40.86 -22.64 2.46
CA VAL A 604 41.22 -23.49 3.63
C VAL A 604 40.08 -24.49 3.95
N SER A 605 40.47 -25.72 4.28
CA SER A 605 39.68 -26.95 4.57
C SER A 605 39.11 -27.02 6.02
N PRO A 606 38.25 -28.02 6.33
CA PRO A 606 37.35 -28.01 7.49
C PRO A 606 37.89 -28.76 8.72
N VAL A 607 37.50 -28.34 9.92
CA VAL A 607 37.77 -29.05 11.18
C VAL A 607 36.46 -29.58 11.78
N GLN A 608 36.44 -30.89 12.00
CA GLN A 608 35.45 -31.64 12.75
C GLN A 608 35.76 -31.55 14.24
N HIS A 609 34.75 -31.41 15.11
CA HIS A 609 34.79 -32.02 16.43
C HIS A 609 33.39 -32.41 16.90
N ALA A 610 33.26 -33.70 17.21
CA ALA A 610 32.15 -34.32 17.91
C ALA A 610 32.38 -34.21 19.42
N LEU A 611 31.33 -33.89 20.19
CA LEU A 611 31.20 -34.34 21.58
C LEU A 611 29.71 -34.50 21.94
N THR A 612 29.40 -35.66 22.50
CA THR A 612 28.14 -36.15 23.05
C THR A 612 27.73 -35.40 24.34
N PRO A 613 26.43 -35.23 24.63
CA PRO A 613 25.98 -34.81 25.95
C PRO A 613 25.45 -36.00 26.78
N THR A 614 26.00 -36.16 27.98
CA THR A 614 25.47 -37.00 29.05
C THR A 614 24.28 -36.31 29.74
N LYS A 615 23.23 -37.09 30.00
CA LYS A 615 22.07 -36.71 30.83
C LYS A 615 22.48 -36.52 32.29
N PRO A 616 21.78 -35.65 33.01
CA PRO A 616 21.30 -36.03 34.35
C PRO A 616 19.78 -35.90 34.47
N ALA A 617 19.23 -36.77 35.31
CA ALA A 617 17.81 -36.91 35.58
C ALA A 617 17.36 -36.07 36.79
N ARG A 618 16.08 -35.67 36.72
CA ARG A 618 15.09 -35.59 37.81
C ARG A 618 15.17 -34.41 38.80
N ALA A 619 14.13 -33.56 38.75
CA ALA A 619 13.33 -33.16 39.91
C ALA A 619 12.00 -32.56 39.44
N LYS A 620 10.87 -33.09 39.92
CA LYS A 620 9.53 -32.48 39.83
C LYS A 620 9.32 -31.60 41.07
N PRO A 621 8.67 -30.44 40.96
CA PRO A 621 7.99 -29.83 42.09
C PRO A 621 6.47 -29.77 41.88
N ASN A 622 5.78 -30.46 42.80
CA ASN A 622 4.53 -30.16 43.50
C ASN A 622 3.36 -29.46 42.80
N ASP A 623 2.27 -30.22 42.76
CA ASP A 623 0.89 -29.78 42.67
C ASP A 623 0.51 -28.87 43.85
N GLY A 624 -0.10 -27.73 43.52
CA GLY A 624 -0.85 -26.87 44.44
C GLY A 624 -2.11 -26.37 43.71
N PRO A 625 -3.29 -26.31 44.37
CA PRO A 625 -4.56 -26.13 43.68
C PRO A 625 -4.79 -24.68 43.24
N LEU A 626 -5.26 -24.52 42.00
CA LEU A 626 -5.75 -23.25 41.45
C LEU A 626 -7.18 -22.97 41.96
N PRO A 627 -7.52 -21.71 42.30
CA PRO A 627 -8.84 -21.35 42.81
C PRO A 627 -9.93 -21.38 41.72
N GLU A 628 -11.13 -21.70 42.19
CA GLU A 628 -12.36 -21.99 41.44
C GLU A 628 -12.76 -20.88 40.45
N ALA A 629 -13.04 -21.29 39.20
CA ALA A 629 -13.64 -20.45 38.18
C ALA A 629 -15.18 -20.49 38.30
N PHE A 630 -15.80 -19.32 38.47
CA PHE A 630 -17.26 -19.15 38.39
C PHE A 630 -17.77 -19.51 36.97
N PRO A 631 -18.93 -20.19 36.84
CA PRO A 631 -19.47 -20.57 35.54
C PRO A 631 -20.24 -19.41 34.89
N HIS A 632 -19.64 -18.75 33.91
CA HIS A 632 -20.40 -17.97 32.91
C HIS A 632 -20.75 -18.87 31.72
N VAL A 633 -21.95 -19.46 31.75
CA VAL A 633 -22.52 -20.12 30.58
C VAL A 633 -22.92 -19.04 29.56
N THR A 634 -22.18 -18.96 28.45
CA THR A 634 -22.64 -18.23 27.26
C THR A 634 -23.49 -19.19 26.41
N PRO A 635 -24.65 -18.78 25.86
CA PRO A 635 -25.44 -19.65 25.00
C PRO A 635 -24.65 -19.93 23.71
N HIS A 636 -24.49 -21.21 23.35
CA HIS A 636 -23.81 -21.61 22.12
C HIS A 636 -24.43 -20.93 20.89
N ALA A 637 -23.61 -20.25 20.08
CA ALA A 637 -24.06 -19.65 18.83
C ALA A 637 -24.55 -20.74 17.84
N LYS A 638 -25.81 -20.66 17.39
CA LYS A 638 -26.40 -21.64 16.46
C LYS A 638 -25.60 -21.73 15.14
N SER A 639 -25.41 -22.95 14.64
CA SER A 639 -24.58 -23.22 13.46
C SER A 639 -25.13 -22.60 12.17
N ALA A 640 -24.28 -22.41 11.16
CA ALA A 640 -24.71 -21.82 9.89
C ALA A 640 -25.79 -22.65 9.17
N ARG A 641 -25.85 -23.97 9.43
CA ARG A 641 -26.87 -24.89 8.88
C ARG A 641 -28.24 -24.69 9.50
N TYR A 642 -28.32 -24.18 10.74
CA TYR A 642 -29.60 -23.97 11.45
C TYR A 642 -30.57 -23.10 10.63
N TYR A 643 -30.07 -22.00 10.06
CA TYR A 643 -30.88 -21.05 9.31
C TYR A 643 -31.23 -21.51 7.88
N GLN A 644 -30.76 -22.68 7.46
CA GLN A 644 -31.14 -23.27 6.17
C GLN A 644 -32.51 -23.97 6.27
N CYS A 645 -32.94 -24.29 7.48
CA CYS A 645 -34.28 -24.81 7.80
C CYS A 645 -35.19 -23.69 8.33
N PRO A 646 -36.53 -23.87 8.30
CA PRO A 646 -37.47 -22.97 8.97
C PRO A 646 -37.15 -22.80 10.46
N LEU A 647 -37.38 -21.60 11.00
CA LEU A 647 -37.26 -21.34 12.43
C LEU A 647 -38.36 -22.07 13.21
N GLU A 648 -38.02 -22.53 14.43
CA GLU A 648 -38.98 -23.18 15.35
C GLU A 648 -40.11 -22.22 15.76
N ASP A 649 -39.80 -20.93 15.89
CA ASP A 649 -40.78 -19.88 16.15
C ASP A 649 -41.51 -19.49 14.85
N LYS A 650 -42.78 -19.90 14.74
CA LYS A 650 -43.65 -19.63 13.59
C LYS A 650 -43.86 -18.14 13.32
N ALA A 651 -43.83 -17.28 14.35
CA ALA A 651 -44.00 -15.84 14.18
C ALA A 651 -42.74 -15.21 13.57
N LEU A 652 -41.55 -15.64 14.01
CA LEU A 652 -40.29 -15.21 13.42
C LEU A 652 -40.07 -15.78 12.02
N GLU A 653 -40.49 -17.01 11.76
CA GLU A 653 -40.43 -17.60 10.41
C GLU A 653 -41.33 -16.84 9.43
N LYS A 654 -42.55 -16.47 9.85
CA LYS A 654 -43.47 -15.67 9.00
C LYS A 654 -42.85 -14.33 8.62
N VAL A 655 -42.22 -13.64 9.58
CA VAL A 655 -41.56 -12.35 9.31
C VAL A 655 -40.29 -12.52 8.47
N ALA A 656 -39.54 -13.61 8.68
CA ALA A 656 -38.41 -13.94 7.82
C ALA A 656 -38.85 -14.22 6.38
N GLN A 657 -39.98 -14.89 6.18
CA GLN A 657 -40.56 -15.15 4.87
C GLN A 657 -41.00 -13.85 4.19
N SER A 658 -41.69 -12.95 4.90
CA SER A 658 -42.04 -11.64 4.37
C SER A 658 -40.81 -10.78 4.01
N ALA A 659 -39.71 -10.89 4.78
CA ALA A 659 -38.45 -10.22 4.47
C ALA A 659 -37.75 -10.82 3.24
N TYR A 660 -37.85 -12.13 3.07
CA TYR A 660 -37.31 -12.84 1.91
C TYR A 660 -38.07 -12.48 0.63
N GLU A 661 -39.41 -12.44 0.67
CA GLU A 661 -40.28 -12.10 -0.45
C GLU A 661 -40.21 -10.62 -0.81
N GLY A 662 -40.21 -9.74 0.21
CA GLY A 662 -40.19 -8.29 0.02
C GLY A 662 -38.84 -7.69 -0.40
N ALA A 663 -37.73 -8.42 -0.22
CA ALA A 663 -36.40 -7.98 -0.59
C ALA A 663 -35.77 -8.92 -1.64
N LEU A 664 -36.15 -8.70 -2.90
CA LEU A 664 -35.69 -9.49 -4.06
C LEU A 664 -34.16 -9.68 -4.05
N GLY A 665 -33.71 -10.93 -3.84
CA GLY A 665 -32.29 -11.31 -3.80
C GLY A 665 -31.67 -11.45 -2.40
N LEU A 666 -32.46 -11.30 -1.32
CA LEU A 666 -32.09 -11.71 0.03
C LEU A 666 -32.19 -13.24 0.14
N SER A 667 -31.25 -13.91 0.81
CA SER A 667 -31.37 -15.37 1.01
C SER A 667 -32.30 -15.67 2.19
N ALA A 668 -33.10 -16.74 2.10
CA ALA A 668 -33.96 -17.19 3.19
C ALA A 668 -33.18 -17.37 4.51
N ALA A 669 -31.94 -17.88 4.42
CA ALA A 669 -31.06 -18.02 5.59
C ALA A 669 -30.66 -16.68 6.22
N ASN A 670 -30.43 -15.62 5.43
CA ASN A 670 -30.14 -14.30 5.97
C ASN A 670 -31.41 -13.63 6.52
N ALA A 671 -32.57 -13.84 5.89
CA ALA A 671 -33.84 -13.34 6.40
C ALA A 671 -34.20 -13.95 7.77
N ARG A 672 -34.04 -15.27 7.93
CA ARG A 672 -34.22 -15.98 9.21
C ARG A 672 -33.24 -15.51 10.28
N ARG A 673 -31.97 -15.27 9.91
CA ARG A 673 -30.99 -14.69 10.84
C ARG A 673 -31.38 -13.29 11.30
N LEU A 674 -31.86 -12.44 10.39
CA LEU A 674 -32.30 -11.08 10.74
C LEU A 674 -33.47 -11.13 11.72
N ALA A 675 -34.49 -11.97 11.43
CA ALA A 675 -35.63 -12.16 12.32
C ALA A 675 -35.22 -12.69 13.70
N MET A 676 -34.36 -13.71 13.77
CA MET A 676 -33.91 -14.27 15.04
C MET A 676 -32.98 -13.33 15.83
N THR A 677 -32.17 -12.50 15.14
CA THR A 677 -31.19 -11.61 15.79
C THR A 677 -31.82 -10.30 16.29
N TYR A 678 -32.76 -9.74 15.53
CA TYR A 678 -33.31 -8.40 15.78
C TYR A 678 -34.83 -8.38 16.02
N GLY A 679 -35.49 -9.54 15.95
CA GLY A 679 -36.90 -9.69 16.24
C GLY A 679 -37.84 -9.18 15.13
N ALA A 680 -39.10 -9.57 15.23
CA ALA A 680 -40.15 -9.29 14.24
C ALA A 680 -40.37 -7.80 13.99
N ARG A 681 -40.38 -6.98 15.05
CA ARG A 681 -40.71 -5.55 14.98
C ARG A 681 -39.69 -4.75 14.16
N ALA A 682 -38.40 -4.98 14.39
CA ALA A 682 -37.32 -4.32 13.65
C ALA A 682 -37.32 -4.72 12.16
N VAL A 683 -37.58 -6.00 11.86
CA VAL A 683 -37.66 -6.48 10.48
C VAL A 683 -38.85 -5.88 9.73
N ASN A 684 -40.03 -5.82 10.37
CA ASN A 684 -41.22 -5.23 9.76
C ASN A 684 -41.10 -3.72 9.53
N MET A 685 -40.44 -2.97 10.44
CA MET A 685 -40.15 -1.55 10.24
C MET A 685 -39.24 -1.33 9.03
N ALA A 686 -38.19 -2.14 8.89
CA ALA A 686 -37.28 -2.07 7.75
C ALA A 686 -37.98 -2.43 6.43
N LEU A 687 -38.86 -3.44 6.44
CA LEU A 687 -39.68 -3.83 5.29
C LEU A 687 -40.62 -2.71 4.82
N ARG A 688 -41.30 -2.02 5.75
CA ARG A 688 -42.15 -0.88 5.40
C ARG A 688 -41.36 0.26 4.76
N ARG A 689 -40.17 0.56 5.29
CA ARG A 689 -39.25 1.56 4.71
C ARG A 689 -38.77 1.14 3.32
N LEU A 690 -38.44 -0.14 3.14
CA LEU A 690 -38.03 -0.70 1.85
C LEU A 690 -39.16 -0.57 0.81
N GLN A 691 -40.39 -0.96 1.16
CA GLN A 691 -41.55 -0.86 0.27
C GLN A 691 -41.82 0.60 -0.13
N TRP A 692 -41.75 1.54 0.83
CA TRP A 692 -41.93 2.97 0.56
C TRP A 692 -40.87 3.55 -0.39
N LEU A 693 -39.62 3.06 -0.30
CA LEU A 693 -38.50 3.50 -1.13
C LEU A 693 -38.50 2.84 -2.52
N LEU A 694 -38.91 1.58 -2.62
CA LEU A 694 -39.08 0.87 -3.90
C LEU A 694 -40.19 1.51 -4.73
N ALA A 695 -41.30 1.93 -4.10
CA ALA A 695 -42.39 2.64 -4.78
C ALA A 695 -41.98 4.02 -5.36
N ARG A 696 -40.75 4.49 -5.10
CA ARG A 696 -40.22 5.79 -5.54
C ARG A 696 -38.92 5.67 -6.35
N ASP A 697 -38.55 4.45 -6.76
CA ASP A 697 -37.29 4.14 -7.45
C ASP A 697 -36.02 4.66 -6.74
N LYS A 698 -36.06 4.75 -5.39
CA LYS A 698 -34.93 5.25 -4.57
C LYS A 698 -33.99 4.16 -4.06
N ILE A 699 -34.22 2.89 -4.40
CA ILE A 699 -33.38 1.76 -3.98
C ILE A 699 -33.08 0.85 -5.17
N THR A 700 -31.79 0.63 -5.45
CA THR A 700 -31.30 -0.35 -6.44
C THR A 700 -30.94 -1.71 -5.82
N ASN A 701 -30.69 -1.76 -4.51
CA ASN A 701 -30.24 -2.98 -3.80
C ASN A 701 -31.06 -3.26 -2.52
N ALA A 702 -32.26 -3.83 -2.71
CA ALA A 702 -33.17 -4.20 -1.62
C ALA A 702 -32.55 -5.16 -0.56
N PRO A 703 -31.76 -6.18 -0.93
CA PRO A 703 -31.11 -7.05 0.05
C PRO A 703 -30.05 -6.33 0.89
N GLY A 704 -29.24 -5.47 0.24
CA GLY A 704 -28.25 -4.65 0.93
C GLY A 704 -28.90 -3.68 1.91
N PHE A 705 -30.01 -3.06 1.50
CA PHE A 705 -30.81 -2.18 2.35
C PHE A 705 -31.30 -2.91 3.61
N MET A 706 -31.89 -4.10 3.48
CA MET A 706 -32.39 -4.87 4.63
C MET A 706 -31.30 -5.19 5.67
N LEU A 707 -30.07 -5.49 5.23
CA LEU A 707 -28.95 -5.79 6.14
C LEU A 707 -28.49 -4.57 6.95
N ILE A 708 -28.78 -3.35 6.48
CA ILE A 708 -28.42 -2.08 7.14
C ILE A 708 -29.61 -1.54 7.95
N ALA A 709 -30.81 -1.58 7.36
CA ALA A 709 -32.01 -0.97 7.91
C ALA A 709 -32.54 -1.73 9.14
N VAL A 710 -32.54 -3.08 9.12
CA VAL A 710 -33.04 -3.89 10.24
C VAL A 710 -32.28 -3.59 11.55
N PRO A 711 -30.93 -3.58 11.57
CA PRO A 711 -30.21 -3.19 12.77
C PRO A 711 -30.41 -1.73 13.20
N SER A 712 -30.64 -0.82 12.26
CA SER A 712 -30.95 0.59 12.57
C SER A 712 -32.31 0.70 13.27
N CYS A 713 -33.34 0.03 12.72
CA CYS A 713 -34.68 -0.02 13.32
C CYS A 713 -34.67 -0.69 14.70
N TRP A 714 -33.78 -1.66 14.94
CA TRP A 714 -33.60 -2.27 16.26
C TRP A 714 -32.97 -1.30 17.26
N ARG A 715 -31.98 -0.49 16.85
CA ARG A 715 -31.35 0.52 17.70
C ARG A 715 -32.32 1.64 18.07
N GLU A 716 -33.19 2.05 17.14
CA GLU A 716 -34.28 3.01 17.42
C GLU A 716 -35.21 2.50 18.53
N GLN A 717 -35.40 1.19 18.66
CA GLN A 717 -36.22 0.57 19.71
C GLN A 717 -35.46 0.32 21.02
N ASN A 718 -34.12 0.31 20.98
CA ASN A 718 -33.27 -0.05 22.12
C ASN A 718 -32.05 0.90 22.19
N PRO A 719 -32.26 2.20 22.52
CA PRO A 719 -31.20 3.21 22.45
C PRO A 719 -30.01 2.92 23.38
N ASP A 720 -30.27 2.35 24.56
CA ASP A 720 -29.26 2.12 25.60
C ASP A 720 -28.66 0.70 25.57
N ALA A 721 -29.14 -0.18 24.69
CA ALA A 721 -28.71 -1.57 24.63
C ALA A 721 -27.54 -1.80 23.66
N LYS A 722 -26.59 -2.65 24.06
CA LYS A 722 -25.47 -3.04 23.20
C LYS A 722 -25.98 -3.86 22.01
N ARG A 723 -25.78 -3.33 20.79
CA ARG A 723 -26.27 -3.94 19.54
C ARG A 723 -25.80 -5.40 19.36
N PRO A 724 -26.71 -6.34 19.01
CA PRO A 724 -26.37 -7.72 18.68
C PRO A 724 -25.41 -7.82 17.49
N ARG A 725 -24.47 -8.76 17.56
CA ARG A 725 -23.51 -9.00 16.47
C ARG A 725 -24.17 -9.81 15.36
N PHE A 726 -24.34 -9.20 14.18
CA PHE A 726 -24.85 -9.87 12.99
C PHE A 726 -23.74 -10.12 11.96
N VAL A 727 -23.66 -11.34 11.44
CA VAL A 727 -22.73 -11.74 10.37
C VAL A 727 -23.53 -12.37 9.23
N PRO A 728 -23.64 -11.70 8.05
CA PRO A 728 -24.36 -12.24 6.91
C PRO A 728 -23.65 -13.49 6.36
N GLN A 729 -24.43 -14.45 5.85
CA GLN A 729 -23.87 -15.57 5.13
C GLN A 729 -23.32 -15.10 3.77
N PRO A 730 -22.08 -15.48 3.39
CA PRO A 730 -21.53 -15.11 2.08
C PRO A 730 -22.39 -15.69 0.96
N LYS A 731 -22.75 -14.87 -0.04
CA LYS A 731 -23.39 -15.35 -1.27
C LYS A 731 -22.44 -16.36 -1.94
N ARG A 732 -22.88 -17.62 -2.11
CA ARG A 732 -22.20 -18.54 -3.03
C ARG A 732 -22.36 -17.96 -4.43
N GLN A 733 -21.29 -17.45 -5.03
CA GLN A 733 -21.26 -17.23 -6.47
C GLN A 733 -21.49 -18.61 -7.12
N ARG A 734 -22.65 -18.81 -7.75
CA ARG A 734 -22.82 -19.91 -8.70
C ARG A 734 -21.77 -19.67 -9.79
N GLN A 735 -20.77 -20.54 -9.87
CA GLN A 735 -19.93 -20.62 -11.05
C GLN A 735 -20.88 -20.90 -12.22
N ALA A 736 -20.98 -19.98 -13.16
CA ALA A 736 -21.66 -20.23 -14.42
C ALA A 736 -20.91 -21.37 -15.11
N GLU A 737 -21.53 -22.55 -15.15
CA GLU A 737 -21.12 -23.62 -16.05
C GLU A 737 -21.20 -23.09 -17.48
N LYS A 738 -20.05 -23.06 -18.14
CA LYS A 738 -19.96 -22.88 -19.58
C LYS A 738 -20.60 -24.11 -20.24
N GLN A 739 -21.87 -24.02 -20.57
CA GLN A 739 -22.42 -24.80 -21.68
C GLN A 739 -22.35 -23.94 -22.94
N ARG A 740 -21.47 -24.36 -23.86
CA ARG A 740 -21.55 -23.97 -25.28
C ARG A 740 -22.75 -24.69 -25.89
N TYR A 741 -23.56 -24.00 -26.69
CA TYR A 741 -24.02 -24.32 -28.06
C TYR A 741 -25.09 -23.28 -28.50
N PRO A 742 -25.45 -23.22 -29.81
CA PRO A 742 -24.93 -22.31 -30.82
C PRO A 742 -25.85 -21.09 -31.09
N ALA A 743 -25.39 -20.21 -31.96
CA ALA A 743 -26.04 -18.95 -32.34
C ALA A 743 -27.41 -19.13 -32.99
N GLU A 744 -28.37 -18.31 -32.57
CA GLU A 744 -29.47 -17.85 -33.42
C GLU A 744 -29.82 -16.39 -33.04
N LYS A 745 -30.11 -15.61 -34.09
CA LYS A 745 -30.39 -14.18 -34.07
C LYS A 745 -31.73 -13.93 -33.40
N GLU A 746 -31.82 -12.90 -32.56
CA GLU A 746 -32.88 -11.89 -32.64
C GLU A 746 -32.65 -10.70 -31.69
N SER A 747 -33.19 -9.57 -32.12
CA SER A 747 -33.07 -8.20 -31.62
C SER A 747 -33.79 -7.94 -30.30
N ALA A 748 -33.19 -7.10 -29.43
CA ALA A 748 -33.79 -5.85 -28.90
C ALA A 748 -33.17 -5.41 -27.55
N ALA A 749 -32.90 -4.10 -27.46
CA ALA A 749 -32.90 -3.20 -26.31
C ALA A 749 -32.11 -3.54 -25.01
N LYS A 750 -31.16 -2.64 -24.68
CA LYS A 750 -30.53 -2.45 -23.36
C LYS A 750 -31.57 -2.01 -22.30
N PRO A 751 -31.25 -2.16 -20.99
CA PRO A 751 -30.71 -1.00 -20.30
C PRO A 751 -29.45 -1.27 -19.46
N THR A 752 -28.62 -0.23 -19.42
CA THR A 752 -27.37 -0.05 -18.68
C THR A 752 -27.61 0.19 -17.19
N THR A 753 -26.87 -0.48 -16.31
CA THR A 753 -26.77 -0.16 -14.89
C THR A 753 -25.39 0.43 -14.59
N SER A 754 -25.37 1.70 -14.20
CA SER A 754 -24.25 2.40 -13.58
C SER A 754 -24.54 2.55 -12.08
N ASP A 755 -23.84 1.80 -11.23
CA ASP A 755 -23.84 2.02 -9.78
C ASP A 755 -22.66 2.95 -9.43
N ASP A 756 -22.92 4.26 -9.44
CA ASP A 756 -22.10 5.26 -8.77
C ASP A 756 -22.69 5.55 -7.38
N PHE A 757 -21.90 5.28 -6.34
CA PHE A 757 -22.24 5.56 -4.94
C PHE A 757 -21.27 6.60 -4.39
N SER A 758 -21.63 7.88 -4.53
CA SER A 758 -21.03 8.99 -3.79
C SER A 758 -22.12 9.99 -3.40
N GLY A 759 -22.23 10.33 -2.13
CA GLY A 759 -23.25 11.26 -1.64
C GLY A 759 -23.43 11.22 -0.13
N TRP A 760 -22.44 11.70 0.63
CA TRP A 760 -22.61 12.17 2.01
C TRP A 760 -21.83 13.47 2.14
N PHE A 761 -22.57 14.59 2.13
CA PHE A 761 -22.35 15.93 2.72
C PHE A 761 -23.14 16.93 1.87
N SER A 762 -24.38 17.18 2.29
CA SER A 762 -25.12 18.38 1.92
C SER A 762 -25.18 19.24 3.18
N ASP A 763 -24.31 20.25 3.23
CA ASP A 763 -24.51 21.44 4.05
C ASP A 763 -25.47 22.34 3.26
N GLU A 764 -26.67 22.58 3.79
CA GLU A 764 -27.40 23.83 3.55
C GLU A 764 -28.08 24.28 4.86
N PRO A 765 -28.31 25.60 5.02
CA PRO A 765 -28.31 26.26 6.31
C PRO A 765 -29.63 26.12 7.07
N THR A 766 -29.50 26.25 8.39
CA THR A 766 -30.60 26.45 9.34
C THR A 766 -31.49 27.63 8.94
N ASP A 767 -32.79 27.38 8.75
CA ASP A 767 -33.80 28.37 9.05
C ASP A 767 -34.79 27.79 10.08
N LYS A 768 -34.92 28.53 11.18
CA LYS A 768 -35.83 28.21 12.29
C LYS A 768 -37.19 28.78 11.92
N ARG A 769 -38.20 27.94 11.72
CA ARG A 769 -39.58 28.29 12.08
C ARG A 769 -40.22 27.16 12.86
N ASP A 770 -40.70 27.59 14.00
CA ASP A 770 -41.44 26.89 15.03
C ASP A 770 -42.89 26.63 14.58
N LEU A 771 -43.60 25.86 15.41
CA LEU A 771 -45.04 25.74 15.53
C LEU A 771 -45.75 24.65 14.70
N SER A 772 -45.99 23.55 15.42
CA SER A 772 -47.31 22.94 15.67
C SER A 772 -48.29 22.75 14.51
N GLY A 773 -48.74 21.50 14.33
CA GLY A 773 -50.09 21.21 13.86
C GLY A 773 -50.13 20.31 12.63
N TRP A 774 -50.13 18.99 12.84
CA TRP A 774 -50.71 18.01 11.91
C TRP A 774 -51.27 16.83 12.72
N LEU A 775 -52.29 17.14 13.52
CA LEU A 775 -53.50 16.32 13.67
C LEU A 775 -54.59 17.08 12.92
N GLU A 776 -55.51 16.35 12.28
CA GLU A 776 -56.71 16.89 11.62
C GLU A 776 -56.42 17.56 10.25
N TRP A 777 -57.01 17.21 9.11
CA TRP A 777 -58.35 16.69 8.85
C TRP A 777 -58.39 15.77 7.63
N ALA A 778 -59.34 14.84 7.70
CA ALA A 778 -60.03 14.30 6.55
C ALA A 778 -61.24 15.21 6.25
N GLU A 779 -61.72 15.16 5.01
CA GLU A 779 -62.97 15.75 4.53
C GLU A 779 -62.99 17.28 4.35
N SER A 780 -62.62 17.72 3.13
CA SER A 780 -63.41 18.60 2.25
C SER A 780 -62.80 18.60 0.85
#